data_AF-A0A1J4JWH9-F1
#
_entry.id   AF-A0A1J4JWH9-F1
#
_cell.length_a   1.000
_cell.length_b   1.000
_cell.length_c   1.000
_cell.angle_alpha   90.00
_cell.angle_beta   90.00
_cell.angle_gamma   90.00
#
_symmetry.space_group_name_H-M   'P 1'
#
loop_
_entity.id
_entity.type
_entity.pdbx_description
1 polymer ?
#
loop_
_entity_poly.entity_id
_entity_poly.type
_entity_poly.pdbx_seq_one_letter_code
_entity_poly.pdbx_strand_id
1 'polypeptide(L)'
;MELSGQILEAAAHSMYHGTLSQQQEAAALFATWQNSNNALITASQFLTGGSSDTLQFVTCCVILYASDQWFKYDREMLNEIRQLILRFTFEQQHSQLINSKLEEIIAKIAFNDWPEQWPNFLADLIFFINPNSSQNDSTSNHDSIYLRNSQIRVFMILSHFLRMIFCSTKITLRRRAFMIHEFMSHLPSIFELIDFSKSDENSPEIAQSFLEFAEAVCLIITNDETMVASVSQFIFTHFAVIDIFAEKALKAISTLFSPNNYLTNLIPLMISFVQSKEESHQQISLPFHEFICIFMRKFINIADKFCTNDESISSIQKLLQTTLIYSSRETFSKHFWALWSELLEKVANNNQNHNLNNHTNINPNYTSTSYNHIVNSSTINNNIGNNDASFYNTMKMMLPPLLPLVLTTFYELLPCSSNLSRLISPTTSSAVQNLVKITPQETFSFLSTQPPCLPLCFAVGIIHGDPLRQKLAEIVESYVAAHDLQSFSALLYCVSRNTEIMKNEPALISLLQQLTLTYLYHDTTPSSSPTTNNSLNDSLNSSLNAPVESAPGENDISDCNRDEEEGGSYQTSLLLALNHVASNFPNALTSSQQFIDLLFECASPERLPPSDFARLCRILAKVIMTTPPSVKIQYIERLVNIAAIPFMSATTVQTQTPTAAVSTVINSNNNLTSNTISSGQNNAGVPPAGMIDVGKINVGLQAAWAICSISLCGAYLITKHLWKPLLYVMSIASGEENESLFSDIIAAFASSVRSAPWNHCYKAIHEFISIALNSSYLNEHCSTAVLDAFNMMYQCHYDLSDMRETFANTFVQKMASCPQPSFFEFFSIAGIKEHEQQVVVEAACHSLKDPDVNISRTAAHMLKTLVNKQKDQMFVERWQGLIVISVFEALFDNLHHNLIPQLSKVLFAIYKKHIRRNTLSPAIDTIIIHSIVEEIGDQSVTVSFASALRNTANSRENFIQLINDFLISFGRFNPHEIKLFDETLNVSSSIVERNMETTLPMEVRMTQLENAVSVMHNEDEYATHLL
;
A
#
# COMPACT_ATOMS: atom_id res chain seq x y z
N MET A 1 44.07 -18.84 7.01
CA MET A 1 44.64 -17.97 5.97
C MET A 1 45.10 -16.70 6.68
N GLU A 2 46.40 -16.39 6.65
CA GLU A 2 46.88 -15.13 7.22
C GLU A 2 46.49 -14.00 6.26
N LEU A 3 45.58 -13.12 6.67
CA LEU A 3 45.19 -11.94 5.91
C LEU A 3 46.26 -10.86 6.11
N SER A 4 46.98 -10.49 5.06
CA SER A 4 47.89 -9.36 5.10
C SER A 4 47.16 -8.07 4.69
N GLY A 5 47.57 -6.93 5.25
CA GLY A 5 46.97 -5.63 4.91
C GLY A 5 47.05 -5.32 3.41
N GLN A 6 48.11 -5.75 2.72
CA GLN A 6 48.27 -5.58 1.28
C GLN A 6 47.23 -6.36 0.46
N ILE A 7 46.85 -7.56 0.90
CA ILE A 7 45.80 -8.35 0.24
C ILE A 7 44.44 -7.68 0.42
N LEU A 8 44.15 -7.19 1.63
CA LEU A 8 42.90 -6.48 1.90
C LEU A 8 42.81 -5.16 1.13
N GLU A 9 43.92 -4.44 1.00
CA GLU A 9 44.01 -3.20 0.22
C GLU A 9 43.75 -3.46 -1.27
N ALA A 10 44.38 -4.50 -1.83
CA ALA A 10 44.17 -4.90 -3.21
C ALA A 10 42.72 -5.38 -3.47
N ALA A 11 42.13 -6.10 -2.51
CA ALA A 11 40.74 -6.55 -2.58
C ALA A 11 39.77 -5.36 -2.49
N ALA A 12 39.99 -4.43 -1.56
CA ALA A 12 39.20 -3.21 -1.44
C ALA A 12 39.24 -2.39 -2.74
N HIS A 13 40.44 -2.17 -3.30
CA HIS A 13 40.58 -1.50 -4.59
C HIS A 13 39.88 -2.26 -5.73
N SER A 14 40.00 -3.59 -5.75
CA SER A 14 39.32 -4.43 -6.75
C SER A 14 37.79 -4.40 -6.63
N MET A 15 37.26 -4.18 -5.43
CA MET A 15 35.82 -4.08 -5.20
C MET A 15 35.21 -2.82 -5.83
N TYR A 16 35.97 -1.71 -5.91
CA TYR A 16 35.49 -0.45 -6.50
C TYR A 16 35.93 -0.26 -7.96
N HIS A 17 37.10 -0.79 -8.34
CA HIS A 17 37.71 -0.51 -9.64
C HIS A 17 38.01 -1.77 -10.47
N GLY A 18 37.78 -2.96 -9.92
CA GLY A 18 38.00 -4.23 -10.62
C GLY A 18 36.89 -4.57 -11.61
N THR A 19 37.14 -5.60 -12.42
CA THR A 19 36.11 -6.25 -13.24
C THR A 19 35.04 -6.91 -12.36
N LEU A 20 33.84 -7.18 -12.89
CA LEU A 20 32.76 -7.85 -12.13
C LEU A 20 33.24 -9.13 -11.42
N SER A 21 34.06 -9.95 -12.08
CA SER A 21 34.65 -11.15 -11.48
C SER A 21 35.55 -10.84 -10.29
N GLN A 22 36.38 -9.80 -10.39
CA GLN A 22 37.27 -9.36 -9.30
C GLN A 22 36.49 -8.72 -8.16
N GLN A 23 35.42 -7.98 -8.46
CA GLN A 23 34.53 -7.43 -7.44
C GLN A 23 33.82 -8.55 -6.67
N GLN A 24 33.36 -9.59 -7.35
CA GLN A 24 32.75 -10.78 -6.73
C GLN A 24 33.75 -11.55 -5.85
N GLU A 25 34.99 -11.73 -6.33
CA GLU A 25 36.06 -12.38 -5.56
C GLU A 25 36.43 -11.56 -4.32
N ALA A 26 36.60 -10.25 -4.46
CA ALA A 26 36.85 -9.34 -3.34
C ALA A 26 35.70 -9.36 -2.33
N ALA A 27 34.45 -9.32 -2.78
CA ALA A 27 33.27 -9.42 -1.91
C ALA A 27 33.23 -10.77 -1.17
N ALA A 28 33.52 -11.88 -1.85
CA ALA A 28 33.60 -13.21 -1.24
C ALA A 28 34.73 -13.30 -0.20
N LEU A 29 35.87 -12.65 -0.44
CA LEU A 29 36.96 -12.54 0.53
C LEU A 29 36.50 -11.81 1.79
N PHE A 30 35.88 -10.63 1.65
CA PHE A 30 35.36 -9.86 2.79
C PHE A 30 34.24 -10.61 3.54
N ALA A 31 33.36 -11.31 2.81
CA ALA A 31 32.33 -12.16 3.39
C ALA A 31 32.93 -13.34 4.18
N THR A 32 34.05 -13.91 3.71
CA THR A 32 34.76 -14.96 4.45
C THR A 32 35.44 -14.39 5.70
N TRP A 33 36.05 -13.20 5.58
CA TRP A 33 36.71 -12.53 6.69
C TRP A 33 35.74 -12.14 7.80
N GLN A 34 34.61 -11.50 7.48
CA GLN A 34 33.61 -11.07 8.48
C GLN A 34 32.98 -12.23 9.26
N ASN A 35 32.96 -13.43 8.68
CA ASN A 35 32.44 -14.65 9.33
C ASN A 35 33.51 -15.43 10.12
N SER A 36 34.77 -14.98 10.11
CA SER A 36 35.84 -15.65 10.83
C SER A 36 35.76 -15.39 12.34
N ASN A 37 36.19 -16.35 13.17
CA ASN A 37 36.11 -16.23 14.63
C ASN A 37 36.87 -15.01 15.18
N ASN A 38 37.94 -14.56 14.50
CA ASN A 38 38.78 -13.43 14.93
C ASN A 38 38.53 -12.15 14.11
N ALA A 39 37.41 -12.08 13.37
CA ALA A 39 37.10 -10.96 12.48
C ALA A 39 37.16 -9.61 13.21
N LEU A 40 36.50 -9.49 14.36
CA LEU A 40 36.44 -8.25 15.13
C LEU A 40 37.83 -7.76 15.56
N ILE A 41 38.66 -8.70 16.06
CA ILE A 41 40.02 -8.42 16.53
C ILE A 41 40.88 -7.94 15.36
N THR A 42 40.94 -8.75 14.30
CA THR A 42 41.78 -8.46 13.14
C THR A 42 41.36 -7.17 12.44
N ALA A 43 40.06 -6.92 12.30
CA ALA A 43 39.54 -5.68 11.71
C ALA A 43 39.87 -4.45 12.57
N SER A 44 39.73 -4.53 13.89
CA SER A 44 40.10 -3.41 14.78
C SER A 44 41.59 -3.04 14.70
N GLN A 45 42.47 -4.03 14.50
CA GLN A 45 43.90 -3.79 14.30
C GLN A 45 44.16 -3.05 12.97
N PHE A 46 43.52 -3.50 11.88
CA PHE A 46 43.68 -2.87 10.56
C PHE A 46 43.12 -1.45 10.48
N LEU A 47 42.11 -1.13 11.29
CA LEU A 47 41.53 0.21 11.34
C LEU A 47 42.58 1.28 11.71
N THR A 48 43.55 0.94 12.56
CA THR A 48 44.60 1.88 13.02
C THR A 48 45.87 1.89 12.15
N GLY A 49 45.95 1.03 11.13
CA GLY A 49 47.18 0.73 10.41
C GLY A 49 47.59 1.69 9.29
N GLY A 50 46.97 2.88 9.18
CA GLY A 50 47.25 3.83 8.10
C GLY A 50 46.81 3.33 6.71
N SER A 51 45.68 2.63 6.65
CA SER A 51 45.05 2.11 5.43
C SER A 51 44.33 3.20 4.63
N SER A 52 44.02 2.95 3.35
CA SER A 52 43.21 3.90 2.56
C SER A 52 41.80 4.03 3.12
N ASP A 53 41.14 5.16 2.84
CA ASP A 53 39.73 5.39 3.17
C ASP A 53 38.81 4.26 2.70
N THR A 54 39.13 3.65 1.56
CA THR A 54 38.37 2.53 1.00
C THR A 54 38.48 1.29 1.87
N LEU A 55 39.70 0.90 2.25
CA LEU A 55 39.89 -0.22 3.15
C LEU A 55 39.37 0.08 4.57
N GLN A 56 39.51 1.31 5.06
CA GLN A 56 38.94 1.72 6.35
C GLN A 56 37.42 1.58 6.36
N PHE A 57 36.72 2.03 5.32
CA PHE A 57 35.27 1.87 5.19
C PHE A 57 34.85 0.39 5.20
N VAL A 58 35.52 -0.45 4.41
CA VAL A 58 35.23 -1.90 4.39
C VAL A 58 35.53 -2.54 5.74
N THR A 59 36.63 -2.15 6.39
CA THR A 59 36.99 -2.62 7.74
C THR A 59 35.92 -2.25 8.75
N CYS A 60 35.36 -1.04 8.68
CA CYS A 60 34.22 -0.63 9.51
C CYS A 60 33.00 -1.53 9.27
N CYS A 61 32.70 -1.87 8.01
CA CYS A 61 31.60 -2.79 7.70
C CYS A 61 31.83 -4.19 8.29
N VAL A 62 33.06 -4.71 8.23
CA VAL A 62 33.46 -5.98 8.85
C VAL A 62 33.29 -5.94 10.36
N ILE A 63 33.73 -4.86 11.02
CA ILE A 63 33.55 -4.67 12.49
C ILE A 63 32.07 -4.66 12.85
N LEU A 64 31.26 -3.89 12.11
CA LEU A 64 29.82 -3.78 12.37
C LEU A 64 29.11 -5.14 12.27
N TYR A 65 29.43 -5.94 11.25
CA TYR A 65 28.88 -7.28 11.08
C TYR A 65 29.40 -8.26 12.15
N ALA A 66 30.71 -8.28 12.41
CA ALA A 66 31.30 -9.15 13.43
C ALA A 66 30.77 -8.83 14.84
N SER A 67 30.32 -7.60 15.09
CA SER A 67 29.69 -7.17 16.34
C SER A 67 28.32 -7.83 16.60
N ASP A 68 27.74 -8.55 15.64
CA ASP A 68 26.59 -9.42 15.90
C ASP A 68 26.96 -10.68 16.70
N GLN A 69 28.24 -11.06 16.70
CA GLN A 69 28.77 -12.18 17.48
C GLN A 69 29.57 -11.70 18.70
N TRP A 70 29.24 -10.51 19.22
CA TRP A 70 29.94 -9.84 20.32
C TRP A 70 30.21 -10.74 21.53
N PHE A 71 29.26 -11.60 21.88
CA PHE A 71 29.35 -12.53 23.02
C PHE A 71 30.43 -13.61 22.90
N LYS A 72 31.02 -13.81 21.71
CA LYS A 72 32.07 -14.83 21.49
C LYS A 72 33.47 -14.40 21.93
N TYR A 73 33.67 -13.09 22.13
CA TYR A 73 34.98 -12.52 22.41
C TYR A 73 35.21 -12.35 23.92
N ASP A 74 36.48 -12.42 24.32
CA ASP A 74 36.88 -12.19 25.71
C ASP A 74 36.63 -10.73 26.13
N ARG A 75 36.26 -10.53 27.39
CA ARG A 75 35.86 -9.21 27.90
C ARG A 75 36.99 -8.20 27.97
N GLU A 76 38.22 -8.61 28.29
CA GLU A 76 39.36 -7.69 28.32
C GLU A 76 39.63 -7.16 26.92
N MET A 77 39.58 -8.05 25.94
CA MET A 77 39.77 -7.73 24.53
C MET A 77 38.67 -6.81 23.96
N LEU A 78 37.40 -7.06 24.32
CA LEU A 78 36.29 -6.19 23.92
C LEU A 78 36.45 -4.77 24.49
N ASN A 79 36.94 -4.65 25.72
CA ASN A 79 37.23 -3.34 26.32
C ASN A 79 38.35 -2.60 25.57
N GLU A 80 39.42 -3.30 25.17
CA GLU A 80 40.49 -2.72 24.35
C GLU A 80 39.98 -2.25 22.98
N ILE A 81 39.19 -3.08 22.30
CA ILE A 81 38.60 -2.75 20.99
C ILE A 81 37.68 -1.54 21.10
N ARG A 82 36.84 -1.49 22.15
CA ARG A 82 35.97 -0.34 22.43
C ARG A 82 36.78 0.95 22.60
N GLN A 83 37.83 0.93 23.42
CA GLN A 83 38.68 2.11 23.65
C GLN A 83 39.41 2.53 22.37
N LEU A 84 39.89 1.56 21.59
CA LEU A 84 40.51 1.82 20.29
C LEU A 84 39.54 2.50 19.32
N ILE A 85 38.31 2.01 19.21
CA ILE A 85 37.29 2.58 18.31
C ILE A 85 36.87 3.98 18.77
N LEU A 86 36.66 4.20 20.08
CA LEU A 86 36.35 5.53 20.61
C LEU A 86 37.47 6.52 20.30
N ARG A 87 38.72 6.13 20.55
CA ARG A 87 39.90 6.95 20.26
C ARG A 87 40.01 7.26 18.76
N PHE A 88 39.89 6.22 17.92
CA PHE A 88 39.94 6.37 16.47
C PHE A 88 38.82 7.30 15.98
N THR A 89 37.63 7.19 16.57
CA THR A 89 36.47 8.01 16.20
C THR A 89 36.63 9.45 16.65
N PHE A 90 37.08 9.76 17.86
CA PHE A 90 37.09 11.16 18.31
C PHE A 90 38.40 11.89 18.04
N GLU A 91 39.56 11.22 18.03
CA GLU A 91 40.87 11.89 17.86
C GLU A 91 41.28 12.09 16.41
N GLN A 92 40.65 11.40 15.44
CA GLN A 92 41.04 11.44 14.03
C GLN A 92 39.94 12.02 13.13
N GLN A 93 40.37 12.71 12.07
CA GLN A 93 39.48 13.19 11.01
C GLN A 93 39.35 12.14 9.92
N HIS A 94 38.12 11.71 9.65
CA HIS A 94 37.79 10.75 8.61
C HIS A 94 36.79 11.34 7.63
N SER A 95 36.65 10.71 6.47
CA SER A 95 35.56 11.00 5.55
C SER A 95 34.18 10.79 6.20
N GLN A 96 33.15 11.49 5.69
CA GLN A 96 31.79 11.41 6.24
C GLN A 96 31.23 9.97 6.25
N LEU A 97 31.55 9.18 5.23
CA LEU A 97 31.12 7.78 5.13
C LEU A 97 31.73 6.90 6.24
N ILE A 98 33.02 7.11 6.55
CA ILE A 98 33.70 6.37 7.63
C ILE A 98 33.14 6.81 8.99
N ASN A 99 32.95 8.12 9.21
CA ASN A 99 32.36 8.63 10.44
C ASN A 99 30.97 8.02 10.69
N SER A 100 30.10 8.00 9.68
CA SER A 100 28.77 7.38 9.80
C SER A 100 28.84 5.91 10.20
N LYS A 101 29.81 5.14 9.69
CA LYS A 101 30.00 3.75 10.09
C LYS A 101 30.61 3.58 11.48
N LEU A 102 31.52 4.44 11.88
CA LEU A 102 32.06 4.44 13.24
C LEU A 102 30.97 4.78 14.27
N GLU A 103 30.09 5.73 13.95
CA GLU A 103 28.93 6.08 14.77
C GLU A 103 28.01 4.87 14.98
N GLU A 104 27.70 4.14 13.89
CA GLU A 104 26.91 2.91 13.92
C GLU A 104 27.60 1.78 14.71
N ILE A 105 28.92 1.64 14.59
CA ILE A 105 29.71 0.66 15.35
C ILE A 105 29.68 0.98 16.84
N ILE A 106 29.91 2.22 17.26
CA ILE A 106 29.88 2.59 18.68
C ILE A 106 28.47 2.35 19.24
N ALA A 107 27.43 2.72 18.50
CA ALA A 107 26.05 2.43 18.86
C ALA A 107 25.80 0.92 19.00
N LYS A 108 26.36 0.09 18.11
CA LYS A 108 26.26 -1.38 18.17
C LYS A 108 26.96 -1.97 19.39
N ILE A 109 28.15 -1.46 19.73
CA ILE A 109 28.90 -1.85 20.93
C ILE A 109 28.08 -1.50 22.17
N ALA A 110 27.57 -0.27 22.25
CA ALA A 110 26.71 0.16 23.34
C ALA A 110 25.44 -0.67 23.44
N PHE A 111 24.79 -0.99 22.32
CA PHE A 111 23.61 -1.86 22.29
C PHE A 111 23.88 -3.26 22.89
N ASN A 112 25.08 -3.79 22.71
CA ASN A 112 25.45 -5.09 23.26
C ASN A 112 25.84 -5.02 24.75
N ASP A 113 26.56 -3.98 25.18
CA ASP A 113 27.20 -3.90 26.49
C ASP A 113 26.52 -2.98 27.51
N TRP A 114 25.73 -2.00 27.10
CA TRP A 114 25.08 -1.07 28.01
C TRP A 114 23.72 -1.60 28.50
N PRO A 115 23.34 -1.37 29.77
CA PRO A 115 24.09 -0.66 30.82
C PRO A 115 25.04 -1.53 31.66
N GLU A 116 25.02 -2.86 31.51
CA GLU A 116 25.65 -3.75 32.49
C GLU A 116 27.19 -3.79 32.41
N GLN A 117 27.74 -3.82 31.19
CA GLN A 117 29.17 -3.96 30.91
C GLN A 117 29.84 -2.64 30.51
N TRP A 118 29.04 -1.61 30.23
CA TRP A 118 29.51 -0.27 29.95
C TRP A 118 28.70 0.81 30.70
N PRO A 119 28.64 0.78 32.04
CA PRO A 119 27.75 1.68 32.80
C PRO A 119 27.99 3.17 32.52
N ASN A 120 29.22 3.55 32.20
CA ASN A 120 29.59 4.94 31.93
C ASN A 120 29.37 5.39 30.48
N PHE A 121 28.77 4.58 29.59
CA PHE A 121 28.60 4.91 28.16
C PHE A 121 28.10 6.34 27.90
N LEU A 122 27.01 6.75 28.57
CA LEU A 122 26.44 8.08 28.38
C LEU A 122 27.35 9.18 28.94
N ALA A 123 28.00 8.94 30.08
CA ALA A 123 28.96 9.88 30.66
C ALA A 123 30.20 10.05 29.76
N ASP A 124 30.70 8.95 29.18
CA ASP A 124 31.82 8.94 28.25
C ASP A 124 31.48 9.74 26.98
N LEU A 125 30.25 9.60 26.44
CA LEU A 125 29.80 10.40 25.30
C LEU A 125 29.59 11.88 25.64
N ILE A 126 29.01 12.18 26.80
CA ILE A 126 28.81 13.55 27.29
C ILE A 126 30.15 14.29 27.43
N PHE A 127 31.21 13.60 27.85
CA PHE A 127 32.55 14.17 27.94
C PHE A 127 33.03 14.76 26.59
N PHE A 128 32.67 14.13 25.46
CA PHE A 128 33.01 14.64 24.12
C PHE A 128 32.15 15.83 23.67
N ILE A 129 31.01 16.10 24.32
CA ILE A 129 30.16 17.27 24.04
C ILE A 129 30.72 18.53 24.72
N ASN A 130 31.30 18.41 25.91
CA ASN A 130 31.82 19.54 26.69
C ASN A 130 33.14 19.19 27.41
N PRO A 131 34.29 19.20 26.69
CA PRO A 131 35.59 18.91 27.28
C PRO A 131 36.08 20.01 28.25
N ASN A 132 35.39 21.16 28.32
CA ASN A 132 35.85 22.38 29.00
C ASN A 132 35.38 22.53 30.47
N SER A 133 34.80 21.52 31.10
CA SER A 133 34.55 21.57 32.55
C SER A 133 35.82 21.42 33.40
N SER A 134 37.01 21.24 32.80
CA SER A 134 38.25 20.97 33.55
C SER A 134 39.53 21.72 33.17
N GLN A 135 39.61 22.59 32.15
CA GLN A 135 40.82 23.40 31.92
C GLN A 135 40.53 24.82 31.39
N ASN A 136 41.12 25.81 32.04
CA ASN A 136 41.08 27.23 31.68
C ASN A 136 42.04 27.56 30.52
N ASP A 137 41.57 28.50 29.69
CA ASP A 137 42.29 29.50 28.89
C ASP A 137 42.93 29.14 27.53
N SER A 138 42.59 30.02 26.56
CA SER A 138 43.14 30.27 25.22
C SER A 138 42.66 29.41 24.04
N THR A 139 41.49 29.77 23.52
CA THR A 139 40.83 29.27 22.31
C THR A 139 41.61 29.55 21.02
N SER A 140 42.00 28.49 20.30
CA SER A 140 42.32 28.56 18.87
C SER A 140 41.08 28.23 18.03
N ASN A 141 40.97 28.75 16.80
CA ASN A 141 39.88 28.38 15.86
C ASN A 141 39.84 26.88 15.54
N HIS A 142 40.91 26.13 15.83
CA HIS A 142 40.99 24.69 15.58
C HIS A 142 40.20 23.87 16.62
N ASP A 143 40.09 24.39 17.85
CA ASP A 143 39.39 23.73 18.96
C ASP A 143 37.86 23.78 18.78
N SER A 144 37.35 24.84 18.12
CA SER A 144 35.90 24.99 17.86
C SER A 144 35.38 24.03 16.80
N ILE A 145 36.15 23.76 15.75
CA ILE A 145 35.79 22.79 14.69
C ILE A 145 35.80 21.36 15.24
N TYR A 146 36.81 21.01 16.03
CA TYR A 146 36.90 19.71 16.69
C TYR A 146 35.70 19.45 17.62
N LEU A 147 35.34 20.46 18.43
CA LEU A 147 34.19 20.38 19.33
C LEU A 147 32.87 20.18 18.56
N ARG A 148 32.66 20.94 17.48
CA ARG A 148 31.48 20.82 16.61
C ARG A 148 31.35 19.42 16.00
N ASN A 149 32.44 18.89 15.46
CA ASN A 149 32.43 17.54 14.88
C ASN A 149 32.17 16.45 15.94
N SER A 150 32.70 16.63 17.16
CA SER A 150 32.45 15.70 18.26
C SER A 150 30.99 15.70 18.67
N GLN A 151 30.34 16.86 18.77
CA GLN A 151 28.91 16.98 19.08
C GLN A 151 28.03 16.28 18.03
N ILE A 152 28.31 16.51 16.74
CA ILE A 152 27.59 15.84 15.64
C ILE A 152 27.68 14.32 15.79
N ARG A 153 28.90 13.79 15.98
CA ARG A 153 29.14 12.35 16.13
C ARG A 153 28.40 11.77 17.33
N VAL A 154 28.40 12.46 18.48
CA VAL A 154 27.69 11.98 19.67
C VAL A 154 26.18 11.88 19.42
N PHE A 155 25.56 12.91 18.82
CA PHE A 155 24.13 12.83 18.50
C PHE A 155 23.81 11.72 17.51
N MET A 156 24.65 11.49 16.51
CA MET A 156 24.47 10.38 15.57
C MET A 156 24.61 9.02 16.24
N ILE A 157 25.62 8.83 17.10
CA ILE A 157 25.80 7.59 17.90
C ILE A 157 24.55 7.32 18.73
N LEU A 158 24.06 8.33 19.46
CA LEU A 158 22.86 8.21 20.27
C LEU A 158 21.60 7.91 19.42
N SER A 159 21.46 8.56 18.26
CA SER A 159 20.36 8.29 17.33
C SER A 159 20.37 6.83 16.85
N HIS A 160 21.53 6.34 16.39
CA HIS A 160 21.68 4.94 15.97
C HIS A 160 21.39 3.97 17.11
N PHE A 161 21.91 4.24 18.31
CA PHE A 161 21.70 3.41 19.49
C PHE A 161 20.21 3.30 19.87
N LEU A 162 19.49 4.42 19.89
CA LEU A 162 18.06 4.43 20.21
C LEU A 162 17.22 3.74 19.14
N ARG A 163 17.53 3.97 17.86
CA ARG A 163 16.87 3.26 16.74
C ARG A 163 17.11 1.76 16.83
N MET A 164 18.30 1.34 17.24
CA MET A 164 18.59 -0.07 17.49
C MET A 164 17.77 -0.65 18.66
N ILE A 165 17.65 0.05 19.79
CA ILE A 165 16.78 -0.38 20.90
C ILE A 165 15.34 -0.55 20.42
N PHE A 166 14.84 0.42 19.64
CA PHE A 166 13.46 0.44 19.16
C PHE A 166 13.17 -0.66 18.12
N CYS A 167 14.05 -0.84 17.13
CA CYS A 167 13.83 -1.75 16.00
C CYS A 167 14.35 -3.17 16.22
N SER A 168 15.24 -3.41 17.19
CA SER A 168 15.91 -4.72 17.30
C SER A 168 15.02 -5.82 17.84
N THR A 169 14.97 -6.93 17.10
CA THR A 169 14.39 -8.22 17.53
C THR A 169 15.37 -9.07 18.35
N LYS A 170 16.64 -8.63 18.50
CA LYS A 170 17.69 -9.42 19.18
C LYS A 170 17.68 -9.27 20.71
N ILE A 171 16.91 -8.33 21.27
CA ILE A 171 16.80 -8.12 22.71
C ILE A 171 15.38 -8.40 23.20
N THR A 172 15.28 -8.94 24.41
CA THR A 172 13.99 -9.18 25.05
C THR A 172 13.30 -7.85 25.38
N LEU A 173 11.97 -7.85 25.45
CA LEU A 173 11.21 -6.67 25.87
C LEU A 173 11.62 -6.16 27.25
N ARG A 174 11.96 -7.07 28.17
CA ARG A 174 12.44 -6.71 29.52
C ARG A 174 13.75 -5.92 29.44
N ARG A 175 14.72 -6.39 28.64
CA ARG A 175 15.98 -5.66 28.46
C ARG A 175 15.75 -4.32 27.77
N ARG A 176 14.90 -4.29 26.74
CA ARG A 176 14.52 -3.04 26.04
C ARG A 176 13.92 -2.01 27.01
N ALA A 177 12.95 -2.42 27.82
CA ALA A 177 12.31 -1.54 28.81
C ALA A 177 13.31 -1.02 29.85
N PHE A 178 14.23 -1.88 30.31
CA PHE A 178 15.28 -1.48 31.24
C PHE A 178 16.26 -0.47 30.61
N MET A 179 16.74 -0.73 29.40
CA MET A 179 17.61 0.19 28.65
C MET A 179 16.92 1.55 28.41
N ILE A 180 15.65 1.55 28.00
CA ILE A 180 14.89 2.79 27.82
C ILE A 180 14.78 3.52 29.16
N HIS A 181 14.38 2.84 30.23
CA HIS A 181 14.23 3.47 31.55
C HIS A 181 15.52 4.14 32.03
N GLU A 182 16.65 3.43 31.92
CA GLU A 182 17.95 3.98 32.31
C GLU A 182 18.32 5.18 31.43
N PHE A 183 18.06 5.12 30.13
CA PHE A 183 18.38 6.20 29.19
C PHE A 183 17.56 7.45 29.50
N MET A 184 16.27 7.26 29.81
CA MET A 184 15.36 8.34 30.18
C MET A 184 15.81 9.11 31.42
N SER A 185 16.48 8.44 32.37
CA SER A 185 17.02 9.10 33.56
C SER A 185 18.13 10.12 33.24
N HIS A 186 18.86 9.91 32.14
CA HIS A 186 19.96 10.78 31.70
C HIS A 186 19.55 11.81 30.65
N LEU A 187 18.35 11.67 30.06
CA LEU A 187 17.86 12.52 28.99
C LEU A 187 17.83 14.01 29.35
N PRO A 188 17.36 14.45 30.54
CA PRO A 188 17.36 15.86 30.90
C PRO A 188 18.75 16.49 30.84
N SER A 189 19.77 15.79 31.34
CA SER A 189 21.15 16.26 31.30
C SER A 189 21.69 16.41 29.87
N ILE A 190 21.29 15.51 28.95
CA ILE A 190 21.66 15.62 27.54
C ILE A 190 21.05 16.88 26.90
N PHE A 191 19.80 17.21 27.25
CA PHE A 191 19.12 18.42 26.75
C PHE A 191 19.69 19.71 27.37
N GLU A 192 20.05 19.70 28.66
CA GLU A 192 20.69 20.84 29.35
C GLU A 192 22.05 21.21 28.76
N LEU A 193 22.78 20.24 28.20
CA LEU A 193 24.08 20.47 27.57
C LEU A 193 23.99 21.29 26.28
N ILE A 194 22.78 21.48 25.74
CA ILE A 194 22.58 22.14 24.46
C ILE A 194 22.06 23.55 24.65
N ASP A 195 23.00 24.50 24.76
CA ASP A 195 22.72 25.93 24.80
C ASP A 195 22.42 26.46 23.38
N PHE A 196 21.24 26.08 22.83
CA PHE A 196 20.78 26.61 21.54
C PHE A 196 20.46 28.11 21.58
N SER A 197 20.38 28.72 22.77
CA SER A 197 20.14 30.16 22.92
C SER A 197 21.29 31.02 22.37
N LYS A 198 22.44 30.42 22.03
CA LYS A 198 23.62 31.08 21.46
C LYS A 198 24.03 30.58 20.07
N SER A 199 23.44 29.51 19.55
CA SER A 199 23.77 28.95 18.23
C SER A 199 22.83 29.50 17.16
N ASP A 200 22.78 30.82 17.03
CA ASP A 200 22.19 31.51 15.87
C ASP A 200 22.91 31.08 14.60
N GLU A 201 22.18 30.55 13.62
CA GLU A 201 22.47 30.39 12.16
C GLU A 201 23.81 29.75 11.71
N ASN A 202 24.83 29.65 12.57
CA ASN A 202 26.23 29.42 12.21
C ASN A 202 26.63 27.93 12.24
N SER A 203 25.75 27.03 12.68
CA SER A 203 26.02 25.59 12.74
C SER A 203 24.82 24.67 12.47
N PRO A 204 24.26 24.70 11.24
CA PRO A 204 23.07 23.90 10.88
C PRO A 204 23.27 22.39 11.01
N GLU A 205 24.49 21.88 10.85
CA GLU A 205 24.83 20.46 10.93
C GLU A 205 24.72 19.88 12.34
N ILE A 206 24.91 20.71 13.38
CA ILE A 206 24.66 20.28 14.77
C ILE A 206 23.14 20.12 14.96
N ALA A 207 22.34 21.12 14.55
CA ALA A 207 20.89 21.14 14.69
C ALA A 207 20.20 19.98 13.94
N GLN A 208 20.39 19.86 12.62
CA GLN A 208 21.15 18.73 12.11
C GLN A 208 20.98 17.34 12.75
N SER A 209 22.13 16.85 13.19
CA SER A 209 22.31 15.62 13.96
C SER A 209 21.46 15.54 15.23
N PHE A 210 21.22 16.67 15.92
CA PHE A 210 20.38 16.70 17.10
C PHE A 210 18.93 16.33 16.76
N LEU A 211 18.37 16.82 15.66
CA LEU A 211 17.01 16.47 15.25
C LEU A 211 16.89 14.99 14.85
N GLU A 212 17.95 14.39 14.31
CA GLU A 212 17.99 12.94 14.05
C GLU A 212 18.05 12.13 15.36
N PHE A 213 18.76 12.65 16.36
CA PHE A 213 18.71 12.11 17.72
C PHE A 213 17.33 12.29 18.35
N ALA A 214 16.74 13.48 18.27
CA ALA A 214 15.45 13.81 18.83
C ALA A 214 14.32 12.97 18.20
N GLU A 215 14.36 12.73 16.89
CA GLU A 215 13.46 11.78 16.22
C GLU A 215 13.58 10.38 16.82
N ALA A 216 14.80 9.89 17.05
CA ALA A 216 15.04 8.59 17.68
C ALA A 216 14.57 8.53 19.15
N VAL A 217 14.74 9.62 19.91
CA VAL A 217 14.16 9.79 21.25
C VAL A 217 12.63 9.69 21.17
N CYS A 218 12.01 10.38 20.21
CA CYS A 218 10.56 10.38 20.06
C CYS A 218 9.98 8.97 19.80
N LEU A 219 10.77 8.03 19.27
CA LEU A 219 10.34 6.63 19.11
C LEU A 219 10.24 5.88 20.45
N ILE A 220 11.08 6.19 21.43
CA ILE A 220 11.18 5.43 22.69
C ILE A 220 10.40 6.05 23.86
N ILE A 221 10.12 7.35 23.83
CA ILE A 221 9.44 8.04 24.95
C ILE A 221 7.91 7.92 24.93
N THR A 222 7.33 7.22 23.95
CA THR A 222 5.89 7.22 23.65
C THR A 222 4.97 6.85 24.82
N ASN A 223 5.49 6.15 25.84
CA ASN A 223 4.74 5.72 27.02
C ASN A 223 4.88 6.66 28.25
N ASP A 224 5.74 7.68 28.20
CA ASP A 224 5.93 8.65 29.30
C ASP A 224 5.34 10.00 28.89
N GLU A 225 4.11 10.27 29.32
CA GLU A 225 3.38 11.49 28.97
C GLU A 225 4.12 12.77 29.36
N THR A 226 4.85 12.76 30.49
CA THR A 226 5.56 13.95 31.00
C THR A 226 6.76 14.29 30.13
N MET A 227 7.50 13.26 29.72
CA MET A 227 8.65 13.41 28.82
C MET A 227 8.21 13.74 27.41
N VAL A 228 7.13 13.12 26.92
CA VAL A 228 6.55 13.46 25.62
C VAL A 228 6.16 14.93 25.56
N ALA A 229 5.48 15.44 26.59
CA ALA A 229 5.12 16.86 26.67
C ALA A 229 6.36 17.77 26.68
N SER A 230 7.36 17.44 27.50
CA SER A 230 8.58 18.25 27.65
C SER A 230 9.43 18.27 26.37
N VAL A 231 9.67 17.10 25.77
CA VAL A 231 10.48 16.95 24.55
C VAL A 231 9.77 17.58 23.35
N SER A 232 8.47 17.33 23.18
CA SER A 232 7.72 17.94 22.06
C SER A 232 7.70 19.47 22.15
N GLN A 233 7.50 20.03 23.35
CA GLN A 233 7.56 21.47 23.59
C GLN A 233 8.95 22.04 23.31
N PHE A 234 10.01 21.35 23.74
CA PHE A 234 11.38 21.75 23.47
C PHE A 234 11.68 21.79 21.97
N ILE A 235 11.39 20.71 21.24
CA ILE A 235 11.63 20.61 19.79
C ILE A 235 10.83 21.68 19.05
N PHE A 236 9.57 21.89 19.45
CA PHE A 236 8.72 22.89 18.81
C PHE A 236 9.29 24.30 18.97
N THR A 237 9.61 24.69 20.21
CA THR A 237 10.03 26.05 20.55
C THR A 237 11.39 26.42 19.93
N HIS A 238 12.32 25.45 19.81
CA HIS A 238 13.68 25.72 19.36
C HIS A 238 13.93 25.43 17.87
N PHE A 239 13.17 24.51 17.25
CA PHE A 239 13.45 24.06 15.87
C PHE A 239 12.27 24.20 14.93
N ALA A 240 11.04 23.91 15.38
CA ALA A 240 9.88 23.97 14.49
C ALA A 240 9.58 25.40 13.99
N VAL A 241 9.99 26.41 14.76
CA VAL A 241 9.83 27.83 14.41
C VAL A 241 10.87 28.34 13.40
N ILE A 242 11.92 27.58 13.13
CA ILE A 242 13.00 27.94 12.19
C ILE A 242 12.77 27.19 10.87
N ASP A 243 12.53 27.92 9.78
CA ASP A 243 12.08 27.33 8.50
C ASP A 243 13.00 26.22 7.96
N ILE A 244 14.32 26.35 8.12
CA ILE A 244 15.32 25.36 7.67
C ILE A 244 15.20 24.02 8.43
N PHE A 245 14.75 24.05 9.68
CA PHE A 245 14.66 22.87 10.55
C PHE A 245 13.23 22.37 10.75
N ALA A 246 12.24 23.17 10.36
CA ALA A 246 10.83 22.93 10.63
C ALA A 246 10.36 21.54 10.15
N GLU A 247 10.72 21.14 8.93
CA GLU A 247 10.29 19.85 8.37
C GLU A 247 10.72 18.67 9.27
N LYS A 248 12.01 18.58 9.61
CA LYS A 248 12.52 17.48 10.43
C LYS A 248 12.06 17.56 11.88
N ALA A 249 11.97 18.75 12.44
CA ALA A 249 11.46 18.95 13.80
C ALA A 249 10.00 18.50 13.92
N LEU A 250 9.14 18.92 12.99
CA LEU A 250 7.72 18.57 12.98
C LEU A 250 7.50 17.10 12.64
N LYS A 251 8.35 16.51 11.78
CA LYS A 251 8.37 15.07 11.54
C LYS A 251 8.70 14.28 12.82
N ALA A 252 9.72 14.69 13.57
CA ALA A 252 10.08 14.08 14.85
C ALA A 252 8.93 14.18 15.87
N ILE A 253 8.31 15.36 16.01
CA ILE A 253 7.15 15.52 16.89
C ILE A 253 5.98 14.64 16.43
N SER A 254 5.78 14.49 15.12
CA SER A 254 4.69 13.68 14.57
C SER A 254 4.79 12.20 14.93
N THR A 255 5.99 11.67 15.21
CA THR A 255 6.14 10.27 15.65
C THR A 255 5.58 10.04 17.06
N LEU A 256 5.40 11.10 17.86
CA LEU A 256 4.81 11.03 19.19
C LEU A 256 3.29 10.91 19.16
N PHE A 257 2.65 11.16 18.01
CA PHE A 257 1.20 11.00 17.89
C PHE A 257 0.80 9.55 18.08
N SER A 258 0.11 9.28 19.18
CA SER A 258 -0.43 7.97 19.48
C SER A 258 -1.90 8.08 19.91
N PRO A 259 -2.67 6.99 19.88
CA PRO A 259 -4.03 6.97 20.44
C PRO A 259 -4.09 7.35 21.93
N ASN A 260 -2.95 7.34 22.63
CA ASN A 260 -2.86 7.65 24.05
C ASN A 260 -2.22 9.03 24.30
N ASN A 261 -1.56 9.62 23.30
CA ASN A 261 -0.86 10.88 23.43
C ASN A 261 -1.17 11.83 22.27
N TYR A 262 -1.88 12.90 22.60
CA TYR A 262 -2.44 13.85 21.64
C TYR A 262 -1.71 15.20 21.60
N LEU A 263 -0.63 15.36 22.39
CA LEU A 263 0.22 16.55 22.43
C LEU A 263 -0.54 17.87 22.60
N THR A 264 -1.57 17.89 23.45
CA THR A 264 -2.40 19.09 23.66
C THR A 264 -1.61 20.28 24.20
N ASN A 265 -0.47 20.03 24.84
CA ASN A 265 0.50 21.04 25.28
C ASN A 265 1.07 21.89 24.12
N LEU A 266 1.02 21.40 22.88
CA LEU A 266 1.49 22.15 21.71
C LEU A 266 0.47 23.18 21.20
N ILE A 267 -0.81 23.07 21.56
CA ILE A 267 -1.86 23.96 21.05
C ILE A 267 -1.54 25.44 21.31
N PRO A 268 -1.20 25.87 22.54
CA PRO A 268 -0.84 27.27 22.79
C PRO A 268 0.38 27.74 21.99
N LEU A 269 1.39 26.86 21.82
CA LEU A 269 2.60 27.17 21.07
C LEU A 269 2.29 27.37 19.58
N MET A 270 1.51 26.45 18.98
CA MET A 270 1.07 26.57 17.60
C MET A 270 0.25 27.84 17.37
N ILE A 271 -0.65 28.19 18.28
CA ILE A 271 -1.43 29.43 18.19
C ILE A 271 -0.53 30.66 18.25
N SER A 272 0.40 30.72 19.20
CA SER A 272 1.34 31.85 19.31
C SER A 272 2.21 32.00 18.06
N PHE A 273 2.63 30.89 17.45
CA PHE A 273 3.42 30.89 16.22
C PHE A 273 2.60 31.33 15.00
N VAL A 274 1.35 30.87 14.88
CA VAL A 274 0.43 31.34 13.83
C VAL A 274 0.21 32.85 13.97
N GLN A 275 -0.06 33.33 15.19
CA GLN A 275 -0.28 34.76 15.45
C GLN A 275 0.96 35.60 15.11
N SER A 276 2.17 35.15 15.49
CA SER A 276 3.39 35.89 15.16
C SER A 276 3.67 35.95 13.66
N LYS A 277 3.36 34.89 12.90
CA LYS A 277 3.45 34.87 11.43
C LYS A 277 2.41 35.77 10.77
N GLU A 278 1.18 35.81 11.30
CA GLU A 278 0.14 36.72 10.84
C GLU A 278 0.50 38.20 11.07
N GLU A 279 1.02 38.52 12.26
CA GLU A 279 1.48 39.87 12.64
C GLU A 279 2.68 40.35 11.80
N SER A 280 3.58 39.44 11.45
CA SER A 280 4.76 39.72 10.61
C SER A 280 4.47 39.64 9.10
N HIS A 281 3.23 39.32 8.70
CA HIS A 281 2.83 39.07 7.31
C HIS A 281 3.70 38.02 6.58
N GLN A 282 4.30 37.09 7.32
CA GLN A 282 5.07 35.98 6.75
C GLN A 282 4.14 34.83 6.37
N GLN A 283 4.47 34.13 5.28
CA GLN A 283 3.76 32.90 4.92
C GLN A 283 4.08 31.78 5.90
N ILE A 284 3.09 30.95 6.20
CA ILE A 284 3.29 29.69 6.90
C ILE A 284 3.99 28.71 5.95
N SER A 285 5.04 28.06 6.43
CA SER A 285 5.76 27.04 5.68
C SER A 285 4.88 25.81 5.44
N LEU A 286 5.04 25.18 4.27
CA LEU A 286 4.30 23.96 3.92
C LEU A 286 4.45 22.83 4.98
N PRO A 287 5.66 22.55 5.53
CA PRO A 287 5.79 21.54 6.57
C PRO A 287 4.96 21.81 7.82
N PHE A 288 4.85 23.09 8.22
CA PHE A 288 4.00 23.47 9.36
C PHE A 288 2.51 23.31 9.06
N HIS A 289 2.07 23.66 7.85
CA HIS A 289 0.69 23.42 7.41
C HIS A 289 0.33 21.93 7.44
N GLU A 290 1.20 21.07 6.88
CA GLU A 290 1.00 19.63 6.88
C GLU A 290 1.00 19.04 8.28
N PHE A 291 1.88 19.52 9.16
CA PHE A 291 1.91 19.15 10.56
C PHE A 291 0.60 19.47 11.27
N ILE A 292 0.05 20.69 11.10
CA ILE A 292 -1.26 21.04 11.68
C ILE A 292 -2.34 20.09 11.14
N CYS A 293 -2.31 19.74 9.85
CA CYS A 293 -3.28 18.81 9.28
C CYS A 293 -3.20 17.42 9.93
N ILE A 294 -1.98 16.89 10.14
CA ILE A 294 -1.75 15.60 10.80
C ILE A 294 -2.17 15.66 12.27
N PHE A 295 -1.75 16.71 12.99
CA PHE A 295 -2.09 16.96 14.39
C PHE A 295 -3.61 16.99 14.57
N MET A 296 -4.30 17.85 13.81
CA MET A 296 -5.75 18.02 13.90
C MET A 296 -6.48 16.72 13.57
N ARG A 297 -6.00 15.96 12.60
CA ARG A 297 -6.62 14.68 12.23
C ARG A 297 -6.63 13.70 13.40
N LYS A 298 -5.54 13.64 14.17
CA LYS A 298 -5.44 12.80 15.37
C LYS A 298 -6.25 13.38 16.53
N PHE A 299 -6.18 14.69 16.72
CA PHE A 299 -6.87 15.42 17.79
C PHE A 299 -8.39 15.27 17.74
N ILE A 300 -8.99 15.15 16.55
CA ILE A 300 -10.46 14.97 16.38
C ILE A 300 -11.02 13.84 17.23
N ASN A 301 -10.25 12.78 17.52
CA ASN A 301 -10.69 11.66 18.35
C ASN A 301 -10.91 12.01 19.84
N ILE A 302 -10.36 13.12 20.32
CA ILE A 302 -10.48 13.56 21.72
C ILE A 302 -10.98 14.99 21.87
N ALA A 303 -11.42 15.62 20.76
CA ALA A 303 -11.82 17.01 20.75
C ALA A 303 -12.93 17.29 21.77
N ASP A 304 -13.83 16.33 21.98
CA ASP A 304 -14.91 16.37 22.96
C ASP A 304 -14.43 16.48 24.42
N LYS A 305 -13.35 15.77 24.75
CA LYS A 305 -12.74 15.78 26.10
C LYS A 305 -11.95 17.06 26.36
N PHE A 306 -11.33 17.62 25.33
CA PHE A 306 -10.47 18.81 25.46
C PHE A 306 -11.27 20.12 25.41
N CYS A 307 -12.25 20.22 24.52
CA CYS A 307 -12.97 21.46 24.23
C CYS A 307 -14.11 21.68 25.23
N THR A 308 -13.75 21.96 26.48
CA THR A 308 -14.69 22.16 27.59
C THR A 308 -15.06 23.62 27.85
N ASN A 309 -14.33 24.56 27.25
CA ASN A 309 -14.54 26.00 27.44
C ASN A 309 -14.38 26.77 26.11
N ASP A 310 -14.87 28.01 26.07
CA ASP A 310 -14.85 28.83 24.84
C ASP A 310 -13.43 29.15 24.35
N GLU A 311 -12.45 29.23 25.25
CA GLU A 311 -11.04 29.52 24.92
C GLU A 311 -10.36 28.37 24.16
N SER A 312 -10.55 27.13 24.63
CA SER A 312 -10.07 25.92 23.95
C SER A 312 -10.78 25.73 22.61
N ILE A 313 -12.10 26.00 22.56
CA ILE A 313 -12.86 25.97 21.31
C ILE A 313 -12.31 26.97 20.29
N SER A 314 -12.05 28.21 20.73
CA SER A 314 -11.50 29.28 19.88
C SER A 314 -10.11 28.93 19.34
N SER A 315 -9.24 28.35 20.17
CA SER A 315 -7.90 27.91 19.77
C SER A 315 -7.97 26.81 18.70
N ILE A 316 -8.79 25.78 18.92
CA ILE A 316 -8.96 24.71 17.93
C ILE A 316 -9.59 25.24 16.63
N GLN A 317 -10.58 26.12 16.73
CA GLN A 317 -11.19 26.76 15.58
C GLN A 317 -10.15 27.57 14.78
N LYS A 318 -9.24 28.28 15.45
CA LYS A 318 -8.14 29.02 14.81
C LYS A 318 -7.17 28.09 14.08
N LEU A 319 -6.80 26.94 14.67
CA LEU A 319 -5.96 25.96 13.97
C LEU A 319 -6.64 25.37 12.72
N LEU A 320 -7.93 25.02 12.82
CA LEU A 320 -8.70 24.57 11.65
C LEU A 320 -8.78 25.67 10.59
N GLN A 321 -8.99 26.92 10.99
CA GLN A 321 -8.96 28.07 10.08
C GLN A 321 -7.59 28.20 9.38
N THR A 322 -6.49 28.03 10.10
CA THR A 322 -5.13 28.04 9.54
C THR A 322 -4.97 26.97 8.45
N THR A 323 -5.49 25.76 8.63
CA THR A 323 -5.43 24.71 7.59
C THR A 323 -6.13 25.12 6.30
N LEU A 324 -7.19 25.94 6.38
CA LEU A 324 -7.94 26.42 5.23
C LEU A 324 -7.24 27.60 4.55
N ILE A 325 -6.79 28.60 5.32
CA ILE A 325 -6.15 29.82 4.79
C ILE A 325 -4.84 29.50 4.07
N TYR A 326 -4.00 28.66 4.65
CA TYR A 326 -2.63 28.43 4.18
C TYR A 326 -2.48 27.16 3.32
N SER A 327 -3.59 26.55 2.88
CA SER A 327 -3.50 25.41 1.96
C SER A 327 -3.04 25.88 0.58
N SER A 328 -2.00 25.23 0.05
CA SER A 328 -1.46 25.55 -1.28
C SER A 328 -2.52 25.38 -2.37
N ARG A 329 -2.73 26.43 -3.18
CA ARG A 329 -3.63 26.39 -4.34
C ARG A 329 -3.01 25.73 -5.58
N GLU A 330 -1.69 25.55 -5.55
CA GLU A 330 -0.92 25.04 -6.68
C GLU A 330 -0.54 23.57 -6.50
N THR A 331 -0.37 23.11 -5.26
CA THR A 331 0.09 21.76 -4.94
C THR A 331 -0.96 20.96 -4.17
N PHE A 332 -1.11 19.68 -4.54
CA PHE A 332 -2.04 18.77 -3.88
C PHE A 332 -1.55 18.39 -2.48
N SER A 333 -2.31 18.71 -1.43
CA SER A 333 -2.03 18.24 -0.06
C SER A 333 -2.91 17.05 0.32
N LYS A 334 -2.31 15.85 0.39
CA LYS A 334 -2.98 14.63 0.86
C LYS A 334 -3.45 14.77 2.32
N HIS A 335 -2.63 15.40 3.17
CA HIS A 335 -2.91 15.57 4.59
C HIS A 335 -4.12 16.47 4.85
N PHE A 336 -4.26 17.56 4.08
CA PHE A 336 -5.42 18.44 4.13
C PHE A 336 -6.73 17.68 3.82
N TRP A 337 -6.79 16.98 2.69
CA TRP A 337 -8.01 16.26 2.29
C TRP A 337 -8.34 15.09 3.22
N ALA A 338 -7.33 14.43 3.79
CA ALA A 338 -7.54 13.37 4.78
C ALA A 338 -8.16 13.91 6.08
N LEU A 339 -7.63 15.04 6.60
CA LEU A 339 -8.19 15.72 7.77
C LEU A 339 -9.67 16.06 7.55
N TRP A 340 -9.95 16.82 6.49
CA TRP A 340 -11.28 17.36 6.26
C TRP A 340 -12.30 16.29 5.87
N SER A 341 -11.89 15.24 5.15
CA SER A 341 -12.77 14.08 4.90
C SER A 341 -13.19 13.41 6.19
N GLU A 342 -12.25 13.09 7.08
CA GLU A 342 -12.52 12.39 8.34
C GLU A 342 -13.35 13.25 9.32
N LEU A 343 -13.03 14.54 9.40
CA LEU A 343 -13.76 15.52 10.21
C LEU A 343 -15.23 15.61 9.78
N LEU A 344 -15.48 15.84 8.50
CA LEU A 344 -16.84 16.01 7.97
C LEU A 344 -17.61 14.69 7.95
N GLU A 345 -16.95 13.55 7.74
CA GLU A 345 -17.58 12.24 7.82
C GLU A 345 -18.17 11.98 9.22
N LYS A 346 -17.38 12.22 10.28
CA LYS A 346 -17.86 12.07 11.66
C LYS A 346 -19.06 12.96 11.97
N VAL A 347 -19.02 14.22 11.51
CA VAL A 347 -20.14 15.16 11.69
C VAL A 347 -21.38 14.70 10.89
N ALA A 348 -21.20 14.23 9.65
CA ALA A 348 -22.29 13.77 8.80
C ALA A 348 -22.96 12.49 9.34
N ASN A 349 -22.19 11.52 9.83
CA ASN A 349 -22.74 10.28 10.39
C ASN A 349 -23.54 10.53 11.67
N ASN A 350 -23.09 11.43 12.54
CA ASN A 350 -23.80 11.79 13.77
C ASN A 350 -25.09 12.60 13.50
N ASN A 351 -25.08 13.46 12.46
CA ASN A 351 -26.29 14.15 11.98
C ASN A 351 -27.41 13.17 11.57
N GLN A 352 -27.06 12.10 10.86
CA GLN A 352 -28.05 11.10 10.40
C GLN A 352 -28.65 10.31 11.57
N ASN A 353 -27.82 9.91 12.53
CA ASN A 353 -28.27 9.17 13.72
C ASN A 353 -29.23 10.01 14.60
N HIS A 354 -28.96 11.31 14.76
CA HIS A 354 -29.86 12.22 15.48
C HIS A 354 -31.22 12.41 14.78
N ASN A 355 -31.23 12.51 13.45
CA ASN A 355 -32.47 12.67 12.69
C ASN A 355 -33.32 11.39 12.68
N LEU A 356 -32.70 10.20 12.60
CA LEU A 356 -33.43 8.92 12.71
C LEU A 356 -34.08 8.76 14.10
N ASN A 357 -33.34 9.04 15.18
CA ASN A 357 -33.84 8.90 16.55
C ASN A 357 -35.00 9.86 16.87
N ASN A 358 -35.02 11.04 16.25
CA ASN A 358 -36.14 11.99 16.37
C ASN A 358 -37.38 11.57 15.58
N HIS A 359 -37.22 10.86 14.46
CA HIS A 359 -38.36 10.39 13.65
C HIS A 359 -39.00 9.10 14.19
N THR A 360 -38.29 8.27 14.95
CA THR A 360 -38.87 7.07 15.59
C THR A 360 -39.73 7.34 16.83
N ASN A 361 -39.83 8.60 17.29
CA ASN A 361 -40.56 8.97 18.52
C ASN A 361 -41.79 9.87 18.29
N ILE A 362 -42.28 10.00 17.06
CA ILE A 362 -43.46 10.83 16.77
C ILE A 362 -44.64 9.94 16.38
N ASN A 363 -45.49 9.65 17.37
CA ASN A 363 -46.86 9.19 17.16
C ASN A 363 -47.68 10.37 16.57
N PRO A 364 -48.39 10.23 15.43
CA PRO A 364 -48.99 11.37 14.77
C PRO A 364 -50.36 11.64 15.40
N ASN A 365 -50.40 12.49 16.42
CA ASN A 365 -51.60 13.26 16.80
C ASN A 365 -51.18 14.30 17.84
N TYR A 366 -51.05 15.56 17.42
CA TYR A 366 -51.59 16.77 18.06
C TYR A 366 -50.87 18.02 17.54
N THR A 367 -51.67 19.01 17.20
CA THR A 367 -51.32 20.32 16.67
C THR A 367 -50.87 21.31 17.75
N SER A 368 -49.83 22.08 17.40
CA SER A 368 -49.53 23.48 17.78
C SER A 368 -49.17 23.89 19.22
N THR A 369 -48.14 24.75 19.25
CA THR A 369 -47.77 25.80 20.23
C THR A 369 -47.10 25.42 21.56
N SER A 370 -45.83 25.83 21.67
CA SER A 370 -45.24 26.68 22.74
C SER A 370 -43.87 26.19 23.21
N TYR A 371 -42.89 27.08 23.06
CA TYR A 371 -41.53 26.99 23.57
C TYR A 371 -41.49 27.11 25.11
N ASN A 372 -40.46 26.47 25.68
CA ASN A 372 -39.90 26.59 27.04
C ASN A 372 -40.50 25.76 28.18
N HIS A 373 -39.56 25.17 28.93
CA HIS A 373 -39.65 24.38 30.17
C HIS A 373 -40.18 22.95 30.05
N ILE A 374 -39.26 21.98 30.10
CA ILE A 374 -39.03 21.12 31.29
C ILE A 374 -37.82 20.22 31.02
N VAL A 375 -36.82 20.37 31.89
CA VAL A 375 -35.68 19.47 32.08
C VAL A 375 -36.06 18.44 33.16
N ASN A 376 -35.52 17.24 33.04
CA ASN A 376 -35.51 16.10 33.97
C ASN A 376 -36.64 15.06 33.82
N SER A 377 -36.34 13.95 33.16
CA SER A 377 -36.13 12.65 33.84
C SER A 377 -36.08 11.49 32.83
N SER A 378 -34.94 10.79 32.76
CA SER A 378 -34.87 9.32 32.57
C SER A 378 -33.41 8.90 32.53
N THR A 379 -32.91 8.58 33.70
CA THR A 379 -31.70 7.80 33.93
C THR A 379 -32.00 6.32 33.63
N ILE A 380 -30.97 5.58 33.20
CA ILE A 380 -30.88 4.11 33.09
C ILE A 380 -31.20 3.54 31.70
N ASN A 381 -30.29 3.81 30.75
CA ASN A 381 -29.66 2.85 29.83
C ASN A 381 -29.00 3.65 28.71
N ASN A 382 -27.67 3.85 28.75
CA ASN A 382 -26.83 4.23 27.61
C ASN A 382 -25.39 4.46 28.07
N ASN A 383 -24.50 3.47 27.92
CA ASN A 383 -23.05 3.65 28.09
C ASN A 383 -22.25 3.35 26.81
N ILE A 384 -22.92 3.20 25.66
CA ILE A 384 -22.24 2.93 24.37
C ILE A 384 -22.50 4.07 23.34
N GLY A 385 -23.37 5.04 23.63
CA GLY A 385 -23.73 6.14 22.70
C GLY A 385 -23.38 7.57 23.13
N ASN A 386 -22.71 7.80 24.26
CA ASN A 386 -22.53 9.15 24.81
C ASN A 386 -21.34 9.93 24.23
N ASN A 387 -20.26 9.27 23.81
CA ASN A 387 -19.05 9.97 23.33
C ASN A 387 -19.27 10.64 21.96
N ASP A 388 -19.99 9.98 21.05
CA ASP A 388 -20.24 10.51 19.70
C ASP A 388 -21.17 11.73 19.71
N ALA A 389 -22.13 11.77 20.64
CA ALA A 389 -23.02 12.91 20.83
C ALA A 389 -22.27 14.15 21.38
N SER A 390 -21.29 13.93 22.26
CA SER A 390 -20.45 15.00 22.82
C SER A 390 -19.59 15.66 21.73
N PHE A 391 -18.87 14.83 20.95
CA PHE A 391 -18.06 15.29 19.82
C PHE A 391 -18.86 16.08 18.79
N TYR A 392 -20.06 15.59 18.43
CA TYR A 392 -20.94 16.28 17.50
C TYR A 392 -21.33 17.68 18.00
N ASN A 393 -21.64 17.84 19.29
CA ASN A 393 -21.98 19.13 19.87
C ASN A 393 -20.80 20.12 19.83
N THR A 394 -19.59 19.68 20.15
CA THR A 394 -18.37 20.50 20.02
C THR A 394 -18.15 20.95 18.58
N MET A 395 -18.26 20.03 17.62
CA MET A 395 -18.09 20.36 16.20
C MET A 395 -19.19 21.29 15.66
N LYS A 396 -20.42 21.17 16.18
CA LYS A 396 -21.52 22.05 15.84
C LYS A 396 -21.28 23.50 16.29
N MET A 397 -20.44 23.72 17.30
CA MET A 397 -20.01 25.07 17.69
C MET A 397 -18.87 25.60 16.80
N MET A 398 -17.92 24.74 16.41
CA MET A 398 -16.72 25.15 15.67
C MET A 398 -16.92 25.33 14.16
N LEU A 399 -17.74 24.49 13.53
CA LEU A 399 -17.83 24.41 12.07
C LEU A 399 -18.62 25.57 11.43
N PRO A 400 -19.76 26.06 11.99
CA PRO A 400 -20.54 27.11 11.32
C PRO A 400 -19.76 28.41 11.04
N PRO A 401 -18.92 28.94 11.95
CA PRO A 401 -18.07 30.10 11.65
C PRO A 401 -17.07 29.86 10.51
N LEU A 402 -16.61 28.61 10.33
CA LEU A 402 -15.64 28.23 9.31
C LEU A 402 -16.29 27.89 7.97
N LEU A 403 -17.60 27.65 7.94
CA LEU A 403 -18.29 27.14 6.76
C LEU A 403 -18.06 27.96 5.48
N PRO A 404 -18.12 29.30 5.48
CA PRO A 404 -17.84 30.09 4.27
C PRO A 404 -16.41 29.88 3.75
N LEU A 405 -15.46 29.75 4.67
CA LEU A 405 -14.05 29.53 4.34
C LEU A 405 -13.81 28.10 3.86
N VAL A 406 -14.48 27.10 4.45
CA VAL A 406 -14.46 25.70 4.00
C VAL A 406 -14.97 25.60 2.57
N LEU A 407 -16.12 26.20 2.27
CA LEU A 407 -16.72 26.21 0.93
C LEU A 407 -15.77 26.85 -0.09
N THR A 408 -15.26 28.04 0.22
CA THR A 408 -14.36 28.78 -0.68
C THR A 408 -13.04 28.03 -0.90
N THR A 409 -12.42 27.53 0.18
CA THR A 409 -11.15 26.82 0.11
C THR A 409 -11.27 25.50 -0.64
N PHE A 410 -12.28 24.68 -0.33
CA PHE A 410 -12.48 23.42 -1.04
C PHE A 410 -12.67 23.68 -2.52
N TYR A 411 -13.50 24.65 -2.87
CA TYR A 411 -13.73 25.07 -4.24
C TYR A 411 -12.41 25.44 -4.95
N GLU A 412 -11.61 26.32 -4.37
CA GLU A 412 -10.31 26.76 -4.93
C GLU A 412 -9.29 25.62 -5.06
N LEU A 413 -9.33 24.62 -4.19
CA LEU A 413 -8.42 23.46 -4.20
C LEU A 413 -8.84 22.33 -5.13
N LEU A 414 -10.06 22.34 -5.66
CA LEU A 414 -10.53 21.27 -6.54
C LEU A 414 -9.64 21.08 -7.79
N PRO A 415 -9.18 22.13 -8.48
CA PRO A 415 -8.27 21.99 -9.61
C PRO A 415 -6.99 21.20 -9.31
N CYS A 416 -6.29 21.53 -8.21
CA CYS A 416 -5.05 20.84 -7.85
C CYS A 416 -5.30 19.42 -7.31
N SER A 417 -6.55 19.07 -6.96
CA SER A 417 -6.96 17.72 -6.57
C SER A 417 -7.34 16.80 -7.74
N SER A 418 -7.16 17.27 -8.98
CA SER A 418 -7.53 16.56 -10.19
C SER A 418 -6.33 16.36 -11.12
N ASN A 419 -6.33 15.24 -11.83
CA ASN A 419 -5.45 15.01 -12.97
C ASN A 419 -6.31 14.50 -14.13
N LEU A 420 -6.31 15.22 -15.25
CA LEU A 420 -7.22 15.01 -16.36
C LEU A 420 -8.69 14.93 -15.88
N SER A 421 -9.49 14.03 -16.43
CA SER A 421 -10.87 13.79 -16.02
C SER A 421 -10.97 12.83 -14.81
N ARG A 422 -10.06 12.93 -13.84
CA ARG A 422 -10.05 12.14 -12.60
C ARG A 422 -9.62 12.98 -11.40
N LEU A 423 -10.08 12.58 -10.22
CA LEU A 423 -9.54 13.08 -8.95
C LEU A 423 -8.31 12.26 -8.56
N ILE A 424 -7.31 12.92 -7.98
CA ILE A 424 -6.08 12.29 -7.48
C ILE A 424 -6.39 11.41 -6.26
N SER A 425 -7.34 11.82 -5.42
CA SER A 425 -7.71 11.09 -4.20
C SER A 425 -9.23 10.95 -4.03
N PRO A 426 -9.72 9.78 -3.58
CA PRO A 426 -11.12 9.62 -3.19
C PRO A 426 -11.49 10.48 -1.96
N THR A 427 -10.53 10.86 -1.12
CA THR A 427 -10.78 11.72 0.06
C THR A 427 -11.28 13.10 -0.32
N THR A 428 -10.88 13.65 -1.47
CA THR A 428 -11.38 14.92 -1.99
C THR A 428 -12.88 14.85 -2.26
N SER A 429 -13.31 13.82 -3.01
CA SER A 429 -14.74 13.60 -3.29
C SER A 429 -15.53 13.37 -2.00
N SER A 430 -14.99 12.56 -1.08
CA SER A 430 -15.63 12.26 0.20
C SER A 430 -15.82 13.52 1.06
N ALA A 431 -14.79 14.37 1.18
CA ALA A 431 -14.86 15.62 1.95
C ALA A 431 -15.96 16.55 1.42
N VAL A 432 -16.01 16.76 0.10
CA VAL A 432 -17.03 17.61 -0.54
C VAL A 432 -18.43 17.00 -0.39
N GLN A 433 -18.59 15.69 -0.58
CA GLN A 433 -19.88 15.02 -0.40
C GLN A 433 -20.37 15.08 1.05
N ASN A 434 -19.47 14.92 2.02
CA ASN A 434 -19.83 15.05 3.43
C ASN A 434 -20.18 16.49 3.79
N LEU A 435 -19.53 17.50 3.18
CA LEU A 435 -19.93 18.90 3.33
C LEU A 435 -21.38 19.15 2.87
N VAL A 436 -21.74 18.61 1.69
CA VAL A 436 -23.11 18.71 1.16
C VAL A 436 -24.12 18.03 2.07
N LYS A 437 -23.78 16.89 2.68
CA LYS A 437 -24.66 16.21 3.65
C LYS A 437 -24.91 17.06 4.91
N ILE A 438 -23.94 17.88 5.32
CA ILE A 438 -24.04 18.72 6.53
C ILE A 438 -24.80 20.02 6.24
N THR A 439 -24.45 20.72 5.17
CA THR A 439 -25.02 22.04 4.81
C THR A 439 -25.41 22.11 3.34
N PRO A 440 -26.45 21.38 2.92
CA PRO A 440 -26.81 21.29 1.50
C PRO A 440 -27.23 22.64 0.91
N GLN A 441 -28.07 23.41 1.62
CA GLN A 441 -28.63 24.66 1.12
C GLN A 441 -27.55 25.72 0.88
N GLU A 442 -26.65 25.90 1.83
CA GLU A 442 -25.53 26.83 1.75
C GLU A 442 -24.56 26.43 0.64
N THR A 443 -24.28 25.12 0.52
CA THR A 443 -23.39 24.60 -0.53
C THR A 443 -23.98 24.82 -1.91
N PHE A 444 -25.25 24.46 -2.13
CA PHE A 444 -25.91 24.68 -3.42
C PHE A 444 -26.07 26.16 -3.75
N SER A 445 -26.41 27.00 -2.76
CA SER A 445 -26.50 28.45 -2.95
C SER A 445 -25.14 29.04 -3.33
N PHE A 446 -24.05 28.65 -2.65
CA PHE A 446 -22.70 29.10 -2.96
C PHE A 446 -22.27 28.71 -4.38
N LEU A 447 -22.49 27.46 -4.80
CA LEU A 447 -22.12 27.00 -6.14
C LEU A 447 -22.96 27.64 -7.24
N SER A 448 -24.23 27.94 -6.96
CA SER A 448 -25.12 28.59 -7.92
C SER A 448 -24.66 30.02 -8.25
N THR A 449 -24.04 30.72 -7.29
CA THR A 449 -23.54 32.09 -7.48
C THR A 449 -22.15 32.16 -8.14
N GLN A 450 -21.41 31.07 -8.21
CA GLN A 450 -20.07 31.09 -8.82
C GLN A 450 -20.14 31.24 -10.35
N PRO A 451 -19.19 31.95 -11.00
CA PRO A 451 -19.10 31.94 -12.45
C PRO A 451 -18.64 30.56 -12.96
N PRO A 452 -18.92 30.23 -14.23
CA PRO A 452 -18.31 29.09 -14.90
C PRO A 452 -16.79 29.16 -14.81
N CYS A 453 -16.18 28.31 -13.98
CA CYS A 453 -14.74 28.17 -13.90
C CYS A 453 -14.32 26.72 -13.58
N LEU A 454 -13.02 26.44 -13.65
CA LEU A 454 -12.45 25.10 -13.48
C LEU A 454 -12.84 24.43 -12.14
N PRO A 455 -12.72 25.09 -10.97
CA PRO A 455 -13.31 24.64 -9.71
C PRO A 455 -14.77 24.19 -9.79
N LEU A 456 -15.61 24.95 -10.50
CA LEU A 456 -17.05 24.67 -10.57
C LEU A 456 -17.33 23.38 -11.33
N CYS A 457 -16.59 23.12 -12.41
CA CYS A 457 -16.70 21.86 -13.16
C CYS A 457 -16.46 20.64 -12.25
N PHE A 458 -15.41 20.67 -11.43
CA PHE A 458 -15.13 19.58 -10.50
C PHE A 458 -16.17 19.50 -9.38
N ALA A 459 -16.61 20.63 -8.82
CA ALA A 459 -17.59 20.67 -7.75
C ALA A 459 -18.93 20.05 -8.19
N VAL A 460 -19.43 20.47 -9.36
CA VAL A 460 -20.66 19.94 -9.97
C VAL A 460 -20.48 18.46 -10.33
N GLY A 461 -19.29 18.05 -10.77
CA GLY A 461 -18.96 16.65 -11.02
C GLY A 461 -18.94 15.75 -9.78
N ILE A 462 -18.74 16.31 -8.57
CA ILE A 462 -18.70 15.54 -7.31
C ILE A 462 -20.08 15.48 -6.62
N ILE A 463 -20.81 16.60 -6.63
CA ILE A 463 -21.96 16.81 -5.74
C ILE A 463 -23.24 16.15 -6.24
N HIS A 464 -23.36 15.92 -7.55
CA HIS A 464 -24.49 15.24 -8.21
C HIS A 464 -25.89 15.67 -7.71
N GLY A 465 -26.63 16.46 -8.47
CA GLY A 465 -28.02 16.73 -8.10
C GLY A 465 -28.77 17.68 -9.01
N ASP A 466 -30.10 17.54 -8.99
CA ASP A 466 -31.03 18.42 -9.71
C ASP A 466 -30.86 19.92 -9.43
N PRO A 467 -30.49 20.38 -8.21
CA PRO A 467 -30.33 21.81 -7.93
C PRO A 467 -29.25 22.49 -8.79
N LEU A 468 -28.27 21.74 -9.28
CA LEU A 468 -27.16 22.28 -10.09
C LEU A 468 -27.39 22.10 -11.60
N ARG A 469 -28.57 21.64 -12.04
CA ARG A 469 -28.88 21.39 -13.45
C ARG A 469 -28.71 22.64 -14.32
N GLN A 470 -29.28 23.77 -13.89
CA GLN A 470 -29.14 25.04 -14.62
C GLN A 470 -27.67 25.46 -14.70
N LYS A 471 -26.90 25.25 -13.62
CA LYS A 471 -25.48 25.58 -13.58
C LYS A 471 -24.65 24.72 -14.52
N LEU A 472 -24.99 23.44 -14.66
CA LEU A 472 -24.34 22.55 -15.61
C LEU A 472 -24.50 23.05 -17.06
N ALA A 473 -25.68 23.56 -17.42
CA ALA A 473 -25.91 24.16 -18.74
C ALA A 473 -25.03 25.41 -18.97
N GLU A 474 -24.97 26.32 -17.99
CA GLU A 474 -24.11 27.51 -18.05
C GLU A 474 -22.62 27.17 -18.18
N ILE A 475 -22.14 26.15 -17.45
CA ILE A 475 -20.76 25.66 -17.53
C ILE A 475 -20.47 25.15 -18.93
N VAL A 476 -21.36 24.32 -19.46
CA VAL A 476 -21.24 23.74 -20.79
C VAL A 476 -21.14 24.84 -21.84
N GLU A 477 -22.07 25.81 -21.85
CA GLU A 477 -22.04 26.90 -22.83
C GLU A 477 -20.74 27.71 -22.77
N SER A 478 -20.18 27.89 -21.58
CA SER A 478 -18.95 28.68 -21.38
C SER A 478 -17.67 27.92 -21.74
N TYR A 479 -17.63 26.61 -21.51
CA TYR A 479 -16.41 25.79 -21.63
C TYR A 479 -16.27 25.06 -22.96
N VAL A 480 -17.32 24.99 -23.77
CA VAL A 480 -17.27 24.34 -25.10
C VAL A 480 -16.29 25.03 -26.05
N ALA A 481 -15.99 26.32 -25.83
CA ALA A 481 -15.00 27.07 -26.59
C ALA A 481 -13.59 27.08 -25.97
N ALA A 482 -13.37 26.45 -24.81
CA ALA A 482 -12.07 26.44 -24.15
C ALA A 482 -11.06 25.58 -24.92
N HIS A 483 -9.85 26.11 -25.12
CA HIS A 483 -8.80 25.46 -25.92
C HIS A 483 -7.68 24.82 -25.08
N ASP A 484 -7.78 24.85 -23.75
CA ASP A 484 -6.79 24.22 -22.87
C ASP A 484 -7.27 22.85 -22.36
N LEU A 485 -6.32 21.93 -22.19
CA LEU A 485 -6.59 20.54 -21.83
C LEU A 485 -7.21 20.42 -20.43
N GLN A 486 -6.89 21.32 -19.51
CA GLN A 486 -7.35 21.26 -18.13
C GLN A 486 -8.85 21.60 -18.05
N SER A 487 -9.25 22.69 -18.69
CA SER A 487 -10.65 23.10 -18.88
C SER A 487 -11.47 22.03 -19.59
N PHE A 488 -10.93 21.47 -20.68
CA PHE A 488 -11.58 20.37 -21.41
C PHE A 488 -11.78 19.14 -20.51
N SER A 489 -10.73 18.73 -19.79
CA SER A 489 -10.77 17.57 -18.91
C SER A 489 -11.75 17.74 -17.75
N ALA A 490 -11.85 18.95 -17.20
CA ALA A 490 -12.80 19.27 -16.14
C ALA A 490 -14.25 19.33 -16.64
N LEU A 491 -14.49 19.89 -17.83
CA LEU A 491 -15.81 19.84 -18.47
C LEU A 491 -16.26 18.39 -18.66
N LEU A 492 -15.37 17.55 -19.19
CA LEU A 492 -15.63 16.14 -19.37
C LEU A 492 -15.86 15.39 -18.06
N TYR A 493 -15.10 15.71 -17.01
CA TYR A 493 -15.34 15.18 -15.66
C TYR A 493 -16.74 15.55 -15.18
N CYS A 494 -17.10 16.83 -15.26
CA CYS A 494 -18.39 17.38 -14.86
C CYS A 494 -19.56 16.69 -15.57
N VAL A 495 -19.51 16.62 -16.91
CA VAL A 495 -20.56 16.02 -17.74
C VAL A 495 -20.66 14.51 -17.49
N SER A 496 -19.53 13.80 -17.52
CA SER A 496 -19.54 12.34 -17.40
C SER A 496 -20.04 11.84 -16.05
N ARG A 497 -19.87 12.63 -14.99
CA ARG A 497 -20.29 12.31 -13.63
C ARG A 497 -21.77 12.62 -13.38
N ASN A 498 -22.39 13.50 -14.17
CA ASN A 498 -23.80 13.89 -14.02
C ASN A 498 -24.75 13.11 -14.95
N THR A 499 -24.60 11.78 -14.99
CA THR A 499 -25.38 10.91 -15.90
C THR A 499 -26.89 10.94 -15.66
N GLU A 500 -27.36 11.18 -14.43
CA GLU A 500 -28.79 11.36 -14.16
C GLU A 500 -29.36 12.64 -14.82
N ILE A 501 -28.58 13.71 -14.88
CA ILE A 501 -28.97 14.93 -15.58
C ILE A 501 -28.94 14.69 -17.10
N MET A 502 -27.96 13.94 -17.61
CA MET A 502 -27.90 13.56 -19.03
C MET A 502 -29.14 12.78 -19.50
N LYS A 503 -29.82 12.04 -18.61
CA LYS A 503 -31.10 11.37 -18.95
C LYS A 503 -32.20 12.35 -19.33
N ASN A 504 -32.19 13.53 -18.72
CA ASN A 504 -33.23 14.55 -18.86
C ASN A 504 -32.84 15.66 -19.85
N GLU A 505 -31.55 15.81 -20.15
CA GLU A 505 -31.01 16.88 -21.01
C GLU A 505 -30.25 16.32 -22.23
N PRO A 506 -30.93 16.03 -23.36
CA PRO A 506 -30.32 15.48 -24.57
C PRO A 506 -29.20 16.33 -25.19
N ALA A 507 -29.17 17.63 -24.88
CA ALA A 507 -28.12 18.55 -25.34
C ALA A 507 -26.73 18.14 -24.82
N LEU A 508 -26.63 17.62 -23.59
CA LEU A 508 -25.37 17.15 -23.02
C LEU A 508 -24.84 15.91 -23.73
N ILE A 509 -25.73 15.02 -24.18
CA ILE A 509 -25.38 13.87 -25.00
C ILE A 509 -24.85 14.35 -26.35
N SER A 510 -25.57 15.28 -26.98
CA SER A 510 -25.19 15.85 -28.28
C SER A 510 -23.82 16.54 -28.21
N LEU A 511 -23.54 17.26 -27.12
CA LEU A 511 -22.23 17.84 -26.87
C LEU A 511 -21.14 16.77 -26.76
N LEU A 512 -21.34 15.74 -25.94
CA LEU A 512 -20.36 14.68 -25.78
C LEU A 512 -20.07 13.98 -27.12
N GLN A 513 -21.09 13.81 -27.95
CA GLN A 513 -20.94 13.28 -29.31
C GLN A 513 -20.13 14.23 -30.21
N GLN A 514 -20.39 15.53 -30.15
CA GLN A 514 -19.64 16.54 -30.90
C GLN A 514 -18.17 16.61 -30.48
N LEU A 515 -17.90 16.63 -29.16
CA LEU A 515 -16.52 16.61 -28.64
C LEU A 515 -15.79 15.33 -29.07
N THR A 516 -16.51 14.21 -29.13
CA THR A 516 -15.95 12.95 -29.65
C THR A 516 -15.59 13.04 -31.12
N LEU A 517 -16.45 13.63 -31.95
CA LEU A 517 -16.14 13.86 -33.36
C LEU A 517 -14.91 14.76 -33.53
N THR A 518 -14.82 15.86 -32.77
CA THR A 518 -13.69 16.79 -32.87
C THR A 518 -12.37 16.15 -32.45
N TYR A 519 -12.30 15.63 -31.22
CA TYR A 519 -11.01 15.27 -30.61
C TYR A 519 -10.61 13.80 -30.81
N LEU A 520 -11.53 12.91 -31.13
CA LEU A 520 -11.22 11.50 -31.40
C LEU A 520 -11.08 11.21 -32.90
N TYR A 521 -11.94 11.81 -33.73
CA TYR A 521 -11.99 11.51 -35.17
C TYR A 521 -11.13 12.45 -36.02
N HIS A 522 -11.19 13.77 -35.81
CA HIS A 522 -10.47 14.71 -36.67
C HIS A 522 -8.97 14.83 -36.36
N ASP A 523 -8.59 14.83 -35.07
CA ASP A 523 -7.18 14.92 -34.64
C ASP A 523 -6.33 13.69 -35.05
N THR A 524 -6.94 12.56 -35.43
CA THR A 524 -6.23 11.32 -35.80
C THR A 524 -6.04 11.13 -37.31
N THR A 525 -6.52 12.05 -38.15
CA THR A 525 -6.35 11.94 -39.62
C THR A 525 -4.99 12.48 -40.09
N PRO A 526 -4.10 11.64 -40.67
CA PRO A 526 -2.80 12.10 -41.13
C PRO A 526 -2.91 12.76 -42.52
N SER A 527 -3.40 14.00 -42.59
CA SER A 527 -3.05 15.00 -43.63
C SER A 527 -4.01 16.20 -43.64
N SER A 528 -3.56 17.35 -43.13
CA SER A 528 -3.46 18.64 -43.84
C SER A 528 -3.29 19.76 -42.82
N SER A 529 -2.41 20.71 -43.12
CA SER A 529 -2.10 21.94 -42.37
C SER A 529 -3.31 22.59 -41.67
N PRO A 530 -3.11 23.32 -40.53
CA PRO A 530 -4.16 24.10 -39.92
C PRO A 530 -4.50 25.28 -40.83
N THR A 531 -5.45 25.06 -41.74
CA THR A 531 -6.13 26.15 -42.42
C THR A 531 -7.44 26.37 -41.68
N THR A 532 -7.56 27.57 -41.13
CA THR A 532 -8.73 28.14 -40.46
C THR A 532 -10.03 27.79 -41.19
N ASN A 533 -10.80 26.83 -40.65
CA ASN A 533 -12.19 26.63 -41.05
C ASN A 533 -13.09 27.60 -40.28
N ASN A 534 -13.11 28.85 -40.76
CA ASN A 534 -14.21 29.78 -40.51
C ASN A 534 -15.33 29.47 -41.52
N SER A 535 -16.28 28.60 -41.15
CA SER A 535 -17.58 28.55 -41.83
C SER A 535 -18.68 27.98 -40.94
N LEU A 536 -18.80 28.47 -39.69
CA LEU A 536 -19.95 28.20 -38.82
C LEU A 536 -20.23 29.31 -37.79
N ASN A 537 -19.74 30.54 -38.03
CA ASN A 537 -19.82 31.68 -37.09
C ASN A 537 -20.49 32.94 -37.65
N ASP A 538 -21.52 32.80 -38.50
CA ASP A 538 -22.29 33.95 -39.01
C ASP A 538 -23.54 34.31 -38.17
N SER A 539 -23.65 33.79 -36.95
CA SER A 539 -24.55 34.36 -35.96
C SER A 539 -23.88 34.37 -34.60
N LEU A 540 -23.57 35.58 -34.10
CA LEU A 540 -22.91 35.88 -32.82
C LEU A 540 -21.37 35.96 -32.92
N ASN A 541 -20.86 37.09 -33.41
CA ASN A 541 -19.95 37.95 -32.63
C ASN A 541 -19.46 39.16 -33.45
N SER A 542 -19.66 40.36 -32.91
CA SER A 542 -19.01 41.60 -33.37
C SER A 542 -18.27 42.23 -32.19
N SER A 543 -17.02 42.65 -32.43
CA SER A 543 -16.13 43.39 -31.51
C SER A 543 -15.50 42.46 -30.43
N LEU A 544 -14.19 42.41 -30.17
CA LEU A 544 -13.11 43.41 -30.22
C LEU A 544 -11.72 42.70 -30.25
N ASN A 545 -10.74 43.31 -30.91
CA ASN A 545 -9.32 42.90 -30.91
C ASN A 545 -8.50 43.71 -29.88
N ALA A 546 -7.57 43.07 -29.14
CA ALA A 546 -6.29 43.66 -28.69
C ALA A 546 -5.28 42.55 -28.27
N PRO A 547 -3.95 42.80 -28.30
CA PRO A 547 -2.90 41.79 -28.45
C PRO A 547 -2.25 41.33 -27.14
N VAL A 548 -1.63 40.14 -27.18
CA VAL A 548 -0.86 39.50 -26.09
C VAL A 548 0.64 39.68 -26.33
N GLU A 549 1.37 40.13 -25.30
CA GLU A 549 2.84 40.15 -25.20
C GLU A 549 3.37 38.86 -24.56
N SER A 550 4.60 38.49 -24.93
CA SER A 550 5.21 37.17 -24.73
C SER A 550 6.44 37.16 -23.81
N ALA A 551 6.67 35.98 -23.20
CA ALA A 551 7.94 35.35 -22.75
C ALA A 551 8.39 35.59 -21.29
N PRO A 552 9.40 34.85 -20.78
CA PRO A 552 9.66 33.39 -20.73
C PRO A 552 9.84 32.91 -19.24
N GLY A 553 9.64 31.64 -18.84
CA GLY A 553 10.57 30.51 -18.94
C GLY A 553 11.45 30.35 -17.67
N GLU A 554 11.21 29.33 -16.84
CA GLU A 554 12.22 28.77 -15.90
C GLU A 554 11.79 27.39 -15.38
N ASN A 555 12.75 26.45 -15.39
CA ASN A 555 12.67 25.05 -14.96
C ASN A 555 13.12 24.93 -13.50
N ASP A 556 12.53 24.02 -12.72
CA ASP A 556 13.26 22.94 -12.03
C ASP A 556 12.34 21.98 -11.27
N ILE A 557 12.81 20.74 -11.18
CA ILE A 557 12.11 19.48 -10.89
C ILE A 557 12.57 18.90 -9.54
N SER A 558 11.64 18.32 -8.76
CA SER A 558 11.71 17.02 -8.03
C SER A 558 10.71 17.04 -6.86
N ASP A 559 9.97 16.01 -6.44
CA ASP A 559 10.04 14.55 -6.56
C ASP A 559 8.61 13.99 -6.49
N CYS A 560 8.13 13.32 -7.55
CA CYS A 560 6.98 12.40 -7.56
C CYS A 560 6.97 11.58 -8.87
N ASN A 561 8.06 10.89 -9.21
CA ASN A 561 8.14 10.09 -10.44
C ASN A 561 8.21 8.59 -10.13
N ARG A 562 7.06 7.92 -10.29
CA ARG A 562 6.97 6.52 -10.75
C ARG A 562 5.71 6.21 -11.57
N ASP A 563 5.04 7.23 -12.08
CA ASP A 563 4.06 7.12 -13.16
C ASP A 563 4.65 7.82 -14.40
N GLU A 564 5.59 7.17 -15.07
CA GLU A 564 6.11 7.65 -16.35
C GLU A 564 5.01 7.57 -17.43
N GLU A 565 4.76 8.72 -18.08
CA GLU A 565 4.19 8.87 -19.43
C GLU A 565 2.68 8.57 -19.69
N GLU A 566 1.75 8.91 -18.79
CA GLU A 566 0.42 9.38 -19.28
C GLU A 566 0.54 10.85 -19.69
N GLY A 567 1.21 11.11 -20.83
CA GLY A 567 1.15 12.40 -21.51
C GLY A 567 -0.31 12.72 -21.81
N GLY A 568 -0.93 13.55 -20.97
CA GLY A 568 -2.35 13.86 -21.04
C GLY A 568 -2.72 14.37 -22.43
N SER A 569 -3.54 13.62 -23.15
CA SER A 569 -4.09 14.04 -24.43
C SER A 569 -5.58 14.32 -24.31
N TYR A 570 -6.12 15.16 -25.19
CA TYR A 570 -7.56 15.36 -25.32
C TYR A 570 -8.30 14.02 -25.52
N GLN A 571 -7.70 13.10 -26.27
CA GLN A 571 -8.25 11.76 -26.52
C GLN A 571 -8.36 10.95 -25.23
N THR A 572 -7.31 10.94 -24.42
CA THR A 572 -7.26 10.19 -23.16
C THR A 572 -8.33 10.71 -22.19
N SER A 573 -8.43 12.03 -21.99
CA SER A 573 -9.48 12.64 -21.14
C SER A 573 -10.89 12.31 -21.62
N LEU A 574 -11.12 12.39 -22.94
CA LEU A 574 -12.40 12.05 -23.55
C LEU A 574 -12.76 10.58 -23.36
N LEU A 575 -11.83 9.66 -23.60
CA LEU A 575 -12.07 8.22 -23.43
C LEU A 575 -12.29 7.86 -21.96
N LEU A 576 -11.66 8.56 -21.01
CA LEU A 576 -11.95 8.41 -19.59
C LEU A 576 -13.40 8.79 -19.26
N ALA A 577 -13.84 9.94 -19.76
CA ALA A 577 -15.21 10.42 -19.59
C ALA A 577 -16.24 9.49 -20.25
N LEU A 578 -16.01 9.07 -21.50
CA LEU A 578 -16.87 8.12 -22.22
C LEU A 578 -16.95 6.78 -21.50
N ASN A 579 -15.84 6.26 -20.97
CA ASN A 579 -15.83 5.03 -20.19
C ASN A 579 -16.65 5.15 -18.90
N HIS A 580 -16.61 6.31 -18.23
CA HIS A 580 -17.46 6.57 -17.08
C HIS A 580 -18.95 6.60 -17.47
N VAL A 581 -19.31 7.32 -18.53
CA VAL A 581 -20.70 7.36 -19.05
C VAL A 581 -21.18 5.98 -19.46
N ALA A 582 -20.39 5.22 -20.22
CA ALA A 582 -20.73 3.86 -20.64
C ALA A 582 -20.93 2.88 -19.47
N SER A 583 -20.31 3.14 -18.32
CA SER A 583 -20.45 2.31 -17.12
C SER A 583 -21.73 2.61 -16.34
N ASN A 584 -22.15 3.89 -16.29
CA ASN A 584 -23.26 4.33 -15.43
C ASN A 584 -24.56 4.57 -16.21
N PHE A 585 -24.48 5.07 -17.45
CA PHE A 585 -25.62 5.35 -18.31
C PHE A 585 -25.30 5.06 -19.80
N PRO A 586 -25.05 3.79 -20.17
CA PRO A 586 -24.72 3.40 -21.55
C PRO A 586 -25.79 3.78 -22.57
N ASN A 587 -27.06 3.89 -22.16
CA ASN A 587 -28.16 4.27 -23.06
C ASN A 587 -27.96 5.66 -23.69
N ALA A 588 -27.24 6.58 -23.02
CA ALA A 588 -26.88 7.87 -23.60
C ALA A 588 -26.13 7.71 -24.92
N LEU A 589 -25.21 6.74 -24.97
CA LEU A 589 -24.35 6.50 -26.12
C LEU A 589 -25.05 5.64 -27.19
N THR A 590 -26.09 4.89 -26.83
CA THR A 590 -26.89 4.11 -27.80
C THR A 590 -28.02 4.87 -28.48
N SER A 591 -28.27 6.11 -28.07
CA SER A 591 -29.36 6.94 -28.59
C SER A 591 -29.20 7.28 -30.09
N SER A 592 -27.97 7.28 -30.59
CA SER A 592 -27.63 7.57 -31.99
C SER A 592 -26.83 6.42 -32.59
N GLN A 593 -27.38 5.73 -33.59
CA GLN A 593 -26.66 4.71 -34.35
C GLN A 593 -25.41 5.30 -35.03
N GLN A 594 -25.52 6.51 -35.59
CA GLN A 594 -24.39 7.22 -36.21
C GLN A 594 -23.24 7.43 -35.24
N PHE A 595 -23.54 7.67 -33.95
CA PHE A 595 -22.51 7.85 -32.95
C PHE A 595 -21.78 6.54 -32.61
N ILE A 596 -22.51 5.42 -32.55
CA ILE A 596 -21.88 4.10 -32.40
C ILE A 596 -20.98 3.80 -33.61
N ASP A 597 -21.45 4.10 -34.82
CA ASP A 597 -20.69 3.92 -36.05
C ASP A 597 -19.41 4.77 -36.07
N LEU A 598 -19.47 6.01 -35.59
CA LEU A 598 -18.31 6.88 -35.40
C LEU A 598 -17.30 6.28 -34.42
N LEU A 599 -17.76 5.79 -33.25
CA LEU A 599 -16.87 5.14 -32.27
C LEU A 599 -16.15 3.92 -32.88
N PHE A 600 -16.83 3.16 -33.75
CA PHE A 600 -16.20 2.07 -34.48
C PHE A 600 -15.18 2.54 -35.52
N GLU A 601 -15.41 3.66 -36.19
CA GLU A 601 -14.43 4.25 -37.13
C GLU A 601 -13.18 4.79 -36.42
N CYS A 602 -13.34 5.27 -35.17
CA CYS A 602 -12.24 5.67 -34.31
C CYS A 602 -11.47 4.49 -33.72
N ALA A 603 -12.10 3.32 -33.60
CA ALA A 603 -11.50 2.11 -33.04
C ALA A 603 -10.53 1.43 -34.01
N SER A 604 -9.42 2.10 -34.33
CA SER A 604 -8.31 1.54 -35.09
C SER A 604 -7.06 1.44 -34.22
N PRO A 605 -6.41 0.26 -34.18
CA PRO A 605 -5.15 0.08 -33.44
C PRO A 605 -3.99 0.91 -34.04
N GLU A 606 -4.14 1.42 -35.26
CA GLU A 606 -3.15 2.30 -35.91
C GLU A 606 -3.38 3.79 -35.57
N ARG A 607 -4.57 4.16 -35.08
CA ARG A 607 -4.94 5.55 -34.79
C ARG A 607 -4.79 5.95 -33.33
N LEU A 608 -4.89 4.99 -32.41
CA LEU A 608 -4.90 5.23 -30.98
C LEU A 608 -3.73 4.51 -30.30
N PRO A 609 -3.14 5.09 -29.24
CA PRO A 609 -2.25 4.37 -28.35
C PRO A 609 -2.91 3.07 -27.84
N PRO A 610 -2.15 1.99 -27.58
CA PRO A 610 -2.71 0.70 -27.17
C PRO A 610 -3.68 0.77 -25.98
N SER A 611 -3.35 1.60 -24.97
CA SER A 611 -4.17 1.81 -23.78
C SER A 611 -5.51 2.47 -24.10
N ASP A 612 -5.52 3.47 -24.99
CA ASP A 612 -6.70 4.19 -25.43
C ASP A 612 -7.55 3.36 -26.43
N PHE A 613 -6.91 2.57 -27.31
CA PHE A 613 -7.59 1.58 -28.14
C PHE A 613 -8.33 0.54 -27.30
N ALA A 614 -7.65 -0.04 -26.30
CA ALA A 614 -8.26 -1.01 -25.39
C ALA A 614 -9.41 -0.38 -24.59
N ARG A 615 -9.25 0.87 -24.14
CA ARG A 615 -10.30 1.64 -23.46
C ARG A 615 -11.51 1.88 -24.36
N LEU A 616 -11.32 2.23 -25.63
CA LEU A 616 -12.39 2.39 -26.61
C LEU A 616 -13.11 1.06 -26.90
N CYS A 617 -12.38 -0.04 -27.02
CA CYS A 617 -12.97 -1.38 -27.14
C CYS A 617 -13.86 -1.73 -25.93
N ARG A 618 -13.41 -1.36 -24.72
CA ARG A 618 -14.20 -1.53 -23.49
C ARG A 618 -15.46 -0.66 -23.48
N ILE A 619 -15.38 0.58 -23.95
CA ILE A 619 -16.54 1.48 -24.10
C ILE A 619 -17.54 0.85 -25.07
N LEU A 620 -17.09 0.46 -26.27
CA LEU A 620 -17.94 -0.16 -27.29
C LEU A 620 -18.62 -1.42 -26.75
N ALA A 621 -17.90 -2.30 -26.06
CA ALA A 621 -18.50 -3.50 -25.48
C ALA A 621 -19.62 -3.17 -24.47
N LYS A 622 -19.44 -2.17 -23.60
CA LYS A 622 -20.50 -1.71 -22.67
C LYS A 622 -21.72 -1.16 -23.41
N VAL A 623 -21.49 -0.34 -24.44
CA VAL A 623 -22.54 0.28 -25.26
C VAL A 623 -23.34 -0.79 -26.02
N ILE A 624 -22.67 -1.72 -26.70
CA ILE A 624 -23.28 -2.81 -27.48
C ILE A 624 -24.25 -3.63 -26.64
N MET A 625 -23.90 -3.92 -25.38
CA MET A 625 -24.74 -4.73 -24.51
C MET A 625 -26.12 -4.09 -24.24
N THR A 626 -26.23 -2.78 -24.36
CA THR A 626 -27.49 -2.03 -24.23
C THR A 626 -28.23 -1.76 -25.54
N THR A 627 -27.67 -2.13 -26.68
CA THR A 627 -28.34 -1.97 -27.98
C THR A 627 -29.50 -2.96 -28.19
N PRO A 628 -30.47 -2.64 -29.07
CA PRO A 628 -31.55 -3.56 -29.44
C PRO A 628 -31.04 -4.89 -30.02
N PRO A 629 -31.71 -6.04 -29.78
CA PRO A 629 -31.28 -7.34 -30.30
C PRO A 629 -31.08 -7.41 -31.81
N SER A 630 -31.83 -6.60 -32.59
CA SER A 630 -31.76 -6.56 -34.05
C SER A 630 -30.42 -6.11 -34.61
N VAL A 631 -29.72 -5.21 -33.90
CA VAL A 631 -28.42 -4.65 -34.31
C VAL A 631 -27.25 -5.17 -33.46
N LYS A 632 -27.56 -5.71 -32.28
CA LYS A 632 -26.55 -6.19 -31.31
C LYS A 632 -25.57 -7.17 -31.92
N ILE A 633 -26.05 -8.17 -32.65
CA ILE A 633 -25.20 -9.20 -33.26
C ILE A 633 -24.24 -8.57 -34.29
N GLN A 634 -24.74 -7.68 -35.14
CA GLN A 634 -23.93 -6.96 -36.13
C GLN A 634 -22.82 -6.13 -35.47
N TYR A 635 -23.11 -5.42 -34.38
CA TYR A 635 -22.10 -4.65 -33.66
C TYR A 635 -21.11 -5.53 -32.90
N ILE A 636 -21.55 -6.66 -32.36
CA ILE A 636 -20.65 -7.66 -31.78
C ILE A 636 -19.64 -8.12 -32.83
N GLU A 637 -20.12 -8.52 -34.01
CA GLU A 637 -19.25 -8.95 -35.11
C GLU A 637 -18.26 -7.85 -35.51
N ARG A 638 -18.72 -6.59 -35.61
CA ARG A 638 -17.85 -5.46 -35.93
C ARG A 638 -16.77 -5.21 -34.87
N LEU A 639 -17.13 -5.20 -33.58
CA LEU A 639 -16.17 -5.02 -32.48
C LEU A 639 -15.16 -6.16 -32.44
N VAL A 640 -15.62 -7.39 -32.59
CA VAL A 640 -14.75 -8.57 -32.59
C VAL A 640 -13.80 -8.52 -33.77
N ASN A 641 -14.29 -8.17 -34.97
CA ASN A 641 -13.42 -8.02 -36.14
C ASN A 641 -12.33 -6.98 -35.87
N ILE A 642 -12.68 -5.83 -35.29
CA ILE A 642 -11.71 -4.79 -34.91
C ILE A 642 -10.70 -5.29 -33.89
N ALA A 643 -11.16 -5.92 -32.80
CA ALA A 643 -10.28 -6.46 -31.76
C ALA A 643 -9.43 -7.66 -32.24
N ALA A 644 -9.89 -8.37 -33.29
CA ALA A 644 -9.21 -9.51 -33.87
C ALA A 644 -8.24 -9.14 -35.01
N ILE A 645 -8.33 -7.95 -35.62
CA ILE A 645 -7.38 -7.47 -36.65
C ILE A 645 -5.93 -7.59 -36.17
N PRO A 646 -5.56 -7.15 -34.95
CA PRO A 646 -4.18 -7.29 -34.48
C PRO A 646 -3.72 -8.75 -34.38
N PHE A 647 -4.61 -9.68 -34.00
CA PHE A 647 -4.30 -11.11 -33.97
C PHE A 647 -4.10 -11.71 -35.36
N MET A 648 -4.99 -11.38 -36.31
CA MET A 648 -4.96 -11.96 -37.65
C MET A 648 -3.79 -11.41 -38.47
N SER A 649 -3.54 -10.10 -38.38
CA SER A 649 -2.48 -9.42 -39.13
C SER A 649 -1.06 -9.77 -38.64
N ALA A 650 -0.92 -10.22 -37.39
CA ALA A 650 0.35 -10.68 -36.85
C ALA A 650 0.86 -12.00 -37.47
N THR A 651 0.01 -12.75 -38.17
CA THR A 651 0.34 -14.07 -38.74
C THR A 651 0.46 -14.10 -40.26
N THR A 652 0.12 -12.99 -40.94
CA THR A 652 0.30 -12.86 -42.39
C THR A 652 1.77 -12.67 -42.76
N VAL A 653 2.39 -13.75 -43.24
CA VAL A 653 3.76 -13.77 -43.80
C VAL A 653 3.89 -12.74 -44.92
N GLN A 654 4.76 -11.75 -44.74
CA GLN A 654 5.23 -10.91 -45.85
C GLN A 654 6.09 -11.76 -46.80
N THR A 655 5.46 -12.42 -47.76
CA THR A 655 6.13 -12.91 -48.98
C THR A 655 6.10 -11.80 -50.02
N GLN A 656 6.81 -10.70 -49.79
CA GLN A 656 7.03 -9.68 -50.83
C GLN A 656 8.48 -9.21 -50.85
N THR A 657 9.30 -9.87 -51.66
CA THR A 657 10.40 -9.23 -52.37
C THR A 657 9.81 -8.25 -53.39
N PRO A 658 10.28 -6.98 -53.45
CA PRO A 658 9.77 -6.01 -54.42
C PRO A 658 10.35 -6.35 -55.80
N THR A 659 9.53 -6.88 -56.70
CA THR A 659 9.87 -6.94 -58.13
C THR A 659 8.83 -6.18 -58.93
N ALA A 660 9.33 -5.19 -59.66
CA ALA A 660 8.59 -4.39 -60.60
C ALA A 660 8.17 -5.23 -61.82
N ALA A 661 7.00 -4.86 -62.35
CA ALA A 661 6.56 -4.99 -63.75
C ALA A 661 6.11 -6.38 -64.29
N VAL A 662 4.99 -6.29 -65.03
CA VAL A 662 4.52 -7.17 -66.12
C VAL A 662 3.65 -8.38 -65.74
N SER A 663 2.35 -8.09 -65.65
CA SER A 663 1.25 -8.67 -66.44
C SER A 663 1.42 -10.01 -67.18
N THR A 664 0.41 -10.86 -66.93
CA THR A 664 -0.37 -11.68 -67.88
C THR A 664 0.15 -13.04 -68.40
N VAL A 665 -0.83 -13.94 -68.59
CA VAL A 665 -0.87 -15.14 -69.48
C VAL A 665 -0.20 -16.39 -68.89
N ILE A 666 -0.74 -17.62 -68.85
CA ILE A 666 -2.03 -18.28 -69.16
C ILE A 666 -1.79 -19.77 -68.88
N ASN A 667 -2.85 -20.52 -68.53
CA ASN A 667 -3.11 -21.95 -68.83
C ASN A 667 -2.07 -23.02 -68.43
N SER A 668 -2.39 -23.92 -67.48
CA SER A 668 -3.35 -25.05 -67.54
C SER A 668 -2.73 -26.36 -68.03
N ASN A 669 -3.25 -27.46 -67.44
CA ASN A 669 -3.21 -28.86 -67.88
C ASN A 669 -1.95 -29.64 -67.48
N ASN A 670 -1.99 -30.91 -67.10
CA ASN A 670 -3.07 -31.87 -66.79
C ASN A 670 -2.34 -33.17 -66.36
N ASN A 671 -2.98 -33.91 -65.46
CA ASN A 671 -3.13 -35.37 -65.54
C ASN A 671 -2.03 -36.37 -65.13
N LEU A 672 -2.49 -37.21 -64.20
CA LEU A 672 -2.50 -38.68 -64.19
C LEU A 672 -1.40 -39.48 -63.44
N THR A 673 -1.87 -40.03 -62.30
CA THR A 673 -1.79 -41.44 -61.85
C THR A 673 -0.43 -42.12 -61.62
N SER A 674 -0.22 -42.59 -60.38
CA SER A 674 -0.26 -44.03 -60.05
C SER A 674 -0.05 -44.29 -58.55
N ASN A 675 -0.80 -45.27 -58.04
CA ASN A 675 -0.78 -45.81 -56.68
C ASN A 675 0.59 -46.29 -56.20
N THR A 676 0.88 -46.08 -54.90
CA THR A 676 1.49 -47.11 -54.06
C THR A 676 1.09 -46.91 -52.60
N ILE A 677 0.56 -47.98 -52.01
CA ILE A 677 0.20 -48.12 -50.61
C ILE A 677 1.48 -48.30 -49.79
N SER A 678 1.73 -47.42 -48.82
CA SER A 678 2.44 -47.78 -47.59
C SER A 678 2.15 -46.77 -46.49
N SER A 679 1.63 -47.30 -45.38
CA SER A 679 1.52 -46.70 -44.05
C SER A 679 2.61 -45.69 -43.71
N GLY A 680 2.21 -44.45 -43.44
CA GLY A 680 3.06 -43.40 -42.87
C GLY A 680 2.20 -42.45 -42.04
N GLN A 681 2.62 -42.23 -40.80
CA GLN A 681 1.94 -41.43 -39.79
C GLN A 681 1.64 -40.00 -40.29
N ASN A 682 0.39 -39.58 -40.14
CA ASN A 682 0.01 -38.17 -40.26
C ASN A 682 0.47 -37.40 -39.01
N ASN A 683 1.74 -37.01 -38.98
CA ASN A 683 2.13 -35.82 -38.23
C ASN A 683 1.87 -34.62 -39.14
N ALA A 684 0.83 -33.85 -38.82
CA ALA A 684 0.63 -32.53 -39.40
C ALA A 684 1.86 -31.69 -39.06
N GLY A 685 2.70 -31.42 -40.06
CA GLY A 685 3.85 -30.53 -39.91
C GLY A 685 3.38 -29.13 -39.54
N VAL A 686 3.79 -28.68 -38.36
CA VAL A 686 3.72 -27.28 -37.94
C VAL A 686 4.41 -26.43 -39.02
N PRO A 687 3.78 -25.38 -39.56
CA PRO A 687 4.41 -24.51 -40.56
C PRO A 687 5.68 -23.88 -39.97
N PRO A 688 6.71 -23.60 -40.79
CA PRO A 688 7.94 -22.96 -40.30
C PRO A 688 7.61 -21.64 -39.62
N ALA A 689 8.21 -21.41 -38.44
CA ALA A 689 7.96 -20.25 -37.58
C ALA A 689 8.16 -18.94 -38.37
N GLY A 690 7.06 -18.37 -38.85
CA GLY A 690 7.06 -17.00 -39.33
C GLY A 690 7.30 -16.05 -38.16
N MET A 691 8.03 -14.95 -38.39
CA MET A 691 8.17 -13.91 -37.37
C MET A 691 6.78 -13.42 -36.94
N ILE A 692 6.46 -13.67 -35.68
CA ILE A 692 5.22 -13.21 -35.05
C ILE A 692 5.39 -11.74 -34.67
N ASP A 693 4.46 -10.88 -35.09
CA ASP A 693 4.42 -9.48 -34.65
C ASP A 693 3.82 -9.39 -33.22
N VAL A 694 4.67 -9.60 -32.22
CA VAL A 694 4.30 -9.59 -30.79
C VAL A 694 3.61 -8.27 -30.40
N GLY A 695 4.04 -7.14 -30.99
CA GLY A 695 3.44 -5.83 -30.73
C GLY A 695 1.96 -5.80 -31.09
N LYS A 696 1.59 -6.29 -32.27
CA LYS A 696 0.17 -6.38 -32.67
C LYS A 696 -0.62 -7.34 -31.81
N ILE A 697 -0.06 -8.49 -31.46
CA ILE A 697 -0.77 -9.43 -30.56
C ILE A 697 -1.05 -8.76 -29.22
N ASN A 698 -0.08 -8.05 -28.64
CA ASN A 698 -0.27 -7.33 -27.38
C ASN A 698 -1.40 -6.30 -27.45
N VAL A 699 -1.51 -5.55 -28.56
CA VAL A 699 -2.61 -4.59 -28.77
C VAL A 699 -3.96 -5.31 -28.82
N GLY A 700 -4.06 -6.40 -29.59
CA GLY A 700 -5.28 -7.21 -29.67
C GLY A 700 -5.65 -7.82 -28.31
N LEU A 701 -4.63 -8.23 -27.54
CA LEU A 701 -4.78 -8.84 -26.23
C LEU A 701 -5.24 -7.86 -25.17
N GLN A 702 -4.70 -6.64 -25.15
CA GLN A 702 -5.20 -5.56 -24.30
C GLN A 702 -6.67 -5.24 -24.61
N ALA A 703 -7.05 -5.18 -25.89
CA ALA A 703 -8.45 -4.99 -26.28
C ALA A 703 -9.33 -6.16 -25.84
N ALA A 704 -8.90 -7.40 -26.07
CA ALA A 704 -9.61 -8.60 -25.64
C ALA A 704 -9.78 -8.62 -24.11
N TRP A 705 -8.71 -8.39 -23.34
CA TRP A 705 -8.75 -8.29 -21.89
C TRP A 705 -9.71 -7.21 -21.41
N ALA A 706 -9.65 -6.02 -22.01
CA ALA A 706 -10.52 -4.90 -21.66
C ALA A 706 -12.01 -5.24 -21.88
N ILE A 707 -12.34 -5.96 -22.95
CA ILE A 707 -13.69 -6.49 -23.23
C ILE A 707 -14.07 -7.57 -22.20
N CYS A 708 -13.17 -8.53 -21.93
CA CYS A 708 -13.42 -9.66 -21.04
C CYS A 708 -13.57 -9.23 -19.57
N SER A 709 -12.94 -8.14 -19.16
CA SER A 709 -13.02 -7.57 -17.81
C SER A 709 -14.38 -6.93 -17.45
N ILE A 710 -15.34 -6.92 -18.39
CA ILE A 710 -16.65 -6.32 -18.17
C ILE A 710 -17.54 -7.32 -17.41
N SER A 711 -17.90 -6.96 -16.17
CA SER A 711 -18.75 -7.76 -15.28
C SER A 711 -20.25 -7.71 -15.63
N LEU A 712 -20.61 -7.45 -16.89
CA LEU A 712 -22.00 -7.30 -17.31
C LEU A 712 -22.57 -8.65 -17.79
N CYS A 713 -23.79 -8.99 -17.33
CA CYS A 713 -24.49 -10.19 -17.78
C CYS A 713 -24.64 -10.17 -19.31
N GLY A 714 -24.22 -11.27 -19.96
CA GLY A 714 -24.26 -11.39 -21.42
C GLY A 714 -23.02 -10.90 -22.16
N ALA A 715 -21.99 -10.36 -21.48
CA ALA A 715 -20.72 -10.00 -22.11
C ALA A 715 -20.07 -11.19 -22.87
N TYR A 716 -20.39 -12.43 -22.44
CA TYR A 716 -20.00 -13.65 -23.15
C TYR A 716 -20.47 -13.72 -24.61
N LEU A 717 -21.55 -13.01 -24.97
CA LEU A 717 -22.01 -12.93 -26.36
C LEU A 717 -20.97 -12.24 -27.25
N ILE A 718 -20.20 -11.31 -26.69
CA ILE A 718 -19.10 -10.63 -27.39
C ILE A 718 -17.87 -11.52 -27.36
N THR A 719 -17.50 -11.99 -26.17
CA THR A 719 -16.24 -12.72 -25.99
C THR A 719 -16.21 -14.09 -26.66
N LYS A 720 -17.38 -14.73 -26.87
CA LYS A 720 -17.49 -15.99 -27.62
C LYS A 720 -16.84 -15.91 -29.01
N HIS A 721 -16.94 -14.76 -29.67
CA HIS A 721 -16.34 -14.58 -30.98
C HIS A 721 -14.82 -14.34 -30.92
N LEU A 722 -14.29 -13.94 -29.76
CA LEU A 722 -12.85 -13.78 -29.51
C LEU A 722 -12.16 -15.10 -29.15
N TRP A 723 -12.89 -16.13 -28.73
CA TRP A 723 -12.28 -17.41 -28.33
C TRP A 723 -11.49 -18.06 -29.45
N LYS A 724 -12.02 -18.13 -30.67
CA LYS A 724 -11.29 -18.73 -31.80
C LYS A 724 -9.99 -17.98 -32.14
N PRO A 725 -9.99 -16.64 -32.30
CA PRO A 725 -8.75 -15.87 -32.44
C PRO A 725 -7.77 -16.10 -31.28
N LEU A 726 -8.24 -16.07 -30.03
CA LEU A 726 -7.39 -16.28 -28.85
C LEU A 726 -6.77 -17.69 -28.84
N LEU A 727 -7.55 -18.73 -29.09
CA LEU A 727 -7.09 -20.12 -29.16
C LEU A 727 -6.11 -20.33 -30.32
N TYR A 728 -6.37 -19.71 -31.47
CA TYR A 728 -5.45 -19.74 -32.61
C TYR A 728 -4.10 -19.11 -32.25
N VAL A 729 -4.09 -17.89 -31.72
CA VAL A 729 -2.84 -17.23 -31.32
C VAL A 729 -2.15 -17.97 -30.17
N MET A 730 -2.91 -18.54 -29.23
CA MET A 730 -2.39 -19.38 -28.16
C MET A 730 -1.66 -20.61 -28.71
N SER A 731 -2.22 -21.28 -29.73
CA SER A 731 -1.58 -22.44 -30.37
C SER A 731 -0.29 -22.09 -31.11
N ILE A 732 -0.12 -20.83 -31.52
CA ILE A 732 1.11 -20.33 -32.15
C ILE A 732 2.11 -19.90 -31.07
N ALA A 733 1.63 -19.24 -30.01
CA ALA A 733 2.44 -18.73 -28.91
C ALA A 733 2.93 -19.82 -27.95
N SER A 734 2.48 -21.06 -28.08
CA SER A 734 2.88 -22.18 -27.21
C SER A 734 4.32 -22.69 -27.40
N GLY A 735 5.15 -21.98 -28.18
CA GLY A 735 6.59 -22.26 -28.35
C GLY A 735 7.45 -21.54 -27.30
N GLU A 736 8.72 -21.95 -27.17
CA GLU A 736 9.65 -21.48 -26.12
C GLU A 736 9.89 -19.96 -26.12
N GLU A 737 9.80 -19.27 -27.26
CA GLU A 737 10.18 -17.85 -27.36
C GLU A 737 9.11 -16.85 -26.84
N ASN A 738 7.89 -17.31 -26.51
CA ASN A 738 6.73 -16.42 -26.29
C ASN A 738 5.98 -16.65 -24.96
N GLU A 739 6.69 -16.99 -23.88
CA GLU A 739 6.10 -17.38 -22.61
C GLU A 739 5.18 -16.33 -21.96
N SER A 740 5.61 -15.05 -21.94
CA SER A 740 4.82 -13.94 -21.38
C SER A 740 3.54 -13.72 -22.19
N LEU A 741 3.66 -13.71 -23.51
CA LEU A 741 2.55 -13.58 -24.44
C LEU A 741 1.54 -14.72 -24.28
N PHE A 742 2.03 -15.96 -24.16
CA PHE A 742 1.18 -17.13 -23.93
C PHE A 742 0.40 -17.02 -22.62
N SER A 743 1.06 -16.59 -21.54
CA SER A 743 0.42 -16.34 -20.24
C SER A 743 -0.69 -15.29 -20.34
N ASP A 744 -0.43 -14.16 -20.98
CA ASP A 744 -1.42 -13.09 -21.13
C ASP A 744 -2.63 -13.54 -21.97
N ILE A 745 -2.41 -14.32 -23.04
CA ILE A 745 -3.48 -14.88 -23.88
C ILE A 745 -4.36 -15.83 -23.07
N ILE A 746 -3.74 -16.71 -22.29
CA ILE A 746 -4.45 -17.64 -21.41
C ILE A 746 -5.30 -16.88 -20.39
N ALA A 747 -4.73 -15.86 -19.75
CA ALA A 747 -5.44 -15.06 -18.79
C ALA A 747 -6.68 -14.42 -19.47
N ALA A 748 -6.50 -13.78 -20.64
CA ALA A 748 -7.61 -13.15 -21.36
C ALA A 748 -8.69 -14.15 -21.75
N PHE A 749 -8.29 -15.32 -22.25
CA PHE A 749 -9.20 -16.41 -22.59
C PHE A 749 -9.99 -16.87 -21.36
N ALA A 750 -9.31 -17.15 -20.25
CA ALA A 750 -9.96 -17.63 -19.03
C ALA A 750 -10.94 -16.59 -18.47
N SER A 751 -10.57 -15.30 -18.48
CA SER A 751 -11.43 -14.19 -18.07
C SER A 751 -12.69 -14.12 -18.93
N SER A 752 -12.53 -14.39 -20.23
CA SER A 752 -13.59 -14.35 -21.23
C SER A 752 -14.66 -15.44 -21.09
N VAL A 753 -14.30 -16.62 -20.56
CA VAL A 753 -15.19 -17.77 -20.39
C VAL A 753 -15.83 -17.84 -19.00
N ARG A 754 -15.28 -17.08 -18.03
CA ARG A 754 -15.75 -17.05 -16.63
C ARG A 754 -17.24 -16.74 -16.52
N SER A 755 -17.77 -15.85 -17.35
CA SER A 755 -19.18 -15.41 -17.33
C SER A 755 -20.07 -16.13 -18.36
N ALA A 756 -19.52 -17.05 -19.15
CA ALA A 756 -20.23 -17.71 -20.24
C ALA A 756 -20.98 -18.95 -19.73
N PRO A 757 -22.22 -19.22 -20.15
CA PRO A 757 -22.89 -20.48 -19.84
C PRO A 757 -22.11 -21.69 -20.39
N TRP A 758 -22.03 -22.78 -19.61
CA TRP A 758 -21.24 -23.98 -19.97
C TRP A 758 -21.51 -24.52 -21.38
N ASN A 759 -22.79 -24.64 -21.76
CA ASN A 759 -23.21 -25.12 -23.08
C ASN A 759 -22.68 -24.28 -24.26
N HIS A 760 -22.24 -23.05 -24.00
CA HIS A 760 -21.64 -22.18 -25.01
C HIS A 760 -20.11 -22.28 -25.03
N CYS A 761 -19.45 -22.39 -23.87
CA CYS A 761 -17.99 -22.35 -23.77
C CYS A 761 -17.29 -23.72 -23.77
N TYR A 762 -18.00 -24.84 -23.51
CA TYR A 762 -17.35 -26.15 -23.32
C TYR A 762 -16.41 -26.55 -24.48
N LYS A 763 -16.80 -26.31 -25.75
CA LYS A 763 -15.94 -26.62 -26.91
C LYS A 763 -14.65 -25.83 -26.91
N ALA A 764 -14.73 -24.53 -26.62
CA ALA A 764 -13.56 -23.65 -26.55
C ALA A 764 -12.67 -24.01 -25.37
N ILE A 765 -13.25 -24.38 -24.22
CA ILE A 765 -12.48 -24.86 -23.06
C ILE A 765 -11.78 -26.18 -23.38
N HIS A 766 -12.44 -27.14 -24.04
CA HIS A 766 -11.79 -28.37 -24.48
C HIS A 766 -10.65 -28.13 -25.48
N GLU A 767 -10.83 -27.17 -26.38
CA GLU A 767 -9.77 -26.76 -27.32
C GLU A 767 -8.59 -26.11 -26.58
N PHE A 768 -8.85 -25.21 -25.62
CA PHE A 768 -7.82 -24.67 -24.71
C PHE A 768 -7.06 -25.79 -24.00
N ILE A 769 -7.77 -26.76 -23.41
CA ILE A 769 -7.15 -27.88 -22.71
C ILE A 769 -6.30 -28.69 -23.69
N SER A 770 -6.79 -28.95 -24.90
CA SER A 770 -6.00 -29.65 -25.92
C SER A 770 -4.73 -28.88 -26.27
N ILE A 771 -4.78 -27.56 -26.41
CA ILE A 771 -3.59 -26.73 -26.70
C ILE A 771 -2.61 -26.81 -25.53
N ALA A 772 -3.08 -26.61 -24.30
CA ALA A 772 -2.26 -26.66 -23.10
C ALA A 772 -1.62 -28.03 -22.84
N LEU A 773 -2.31 -29.13 -23.18
CA LEU A 773 -1.76 -30.49 -23.05
C LEU A 773 -0.75 -30.83 -24.17
N ASN A 774 -0.92 -30.25 -25.35
CA ASN A 774 -0.06 -30.49 -26.51
C ASN A 774 1.20 -29.62 -26.53
N SER A 775 1.25 -28.54 -25.74
CA SER A 775 2.45 -27.71 -25.61
C SER A 775 3.54 -28.46 -24.84
N SER A 776 4.43 -29.10 -25.59
CA SER A 776 5.55 -29.91 -25.08
C SER A 776 6.60 -29.11 -24.31
N TYR A 777 6.58 -27.78 -24.42
CA TYR A 777 7.60 -26.86 -23.93
C TYR A 777 7.12 -25.96 -22.78
N LEU A 778 6.07 -26.36 -22.07
CA LEU A 778 5.63 -25.56 -20.92
C LEU A 778 6.68 -25.61 -19.82
N ASN A 779 7.35 -24.48 -19.66
CA ASN A 779 8.14 -24.18 -18.49
C ASN A 779 7.22 -23.97 -17.26
N GLU A 780 7.83 -23.65 -16.13
CA GLU A 780 7.11 -23.41 -14.89
C GLU A 780 6.14 -22.23 -15.00
N HIS A 781 6.55 -21.11 -15.62
CA HIS A 781 5.74 -19.90 -15.77
C HIS A 781 4.45 -20.15 -16.58
N CYS A 782 4.55 -20.79 -17.74
CA CYS A 782 3.39 -21.09 -18.56
C CYS A 782 2.48 -22.12 -17.89
N SER A 783 3.06 -23.07 -17.15
CA SER A 783 2.27 -24.04 -16.36
C SER A 783 1.45 -23.31 -15.28
N THR A 784 2.00 -22.28 -14.64
CA THR A 784 1.31 -21.43 -13.66
C THR A 784 0.11 -20.73 -14.29
N ALA A 785 0.31 -20.08 -15.44
CA ALA A 785 -0.77 -19.41 -16.17
C ALA A 785 -1.90 -20.38 -16.59
N VAL A 786 -1.54 -21.57 -17.08
CA VAL A 786 -2.50 -22.63 -17.43
C VAL A 786 -3.30 -23.06 -16.21
N LEU A 787 -2.65 -23.20 -15.04
CA LEU A 787 -3.29 -23.62 -13.81
C LEU A 787 -4.20 -22.52 -13.23
N ASP A 788 -3.80 -21.25 -13.30
CA ASP A 788 -4.65 -20.10 -12.93
C ASP A 788 -5.91 -20.04 -13.78
N ALA A 789 -5.76 -20.22 -15.10
CA ALA A 789 -6.90 -20.30 -16.00
C ALA A 789 -7.83 -21.46 -15.65
N PHE A 790 -7.27 -22.65 -15.37
CA PHE A 790 -8.04 -23.79 -14.92
C PHE A 790 -8.79 -23.48 -13.61
N ASN A 791 -8.10 -22.93 -12.61
CA ASN A 791 -8.69 -22.58 -11.31
C ASN A 791 -9.86 -21.62 -11.47
N MET A 792 -9.70 -20.56 -12.27
CA MET A 792 -10.77 -19.59 -12.52
C MET A 792 -11.95 -20.20 -13.28
N MET A 793 -11.70 -21.06 -14.28
CA MET A 793 -12.77 -21.74 -15.02
C MET A 793 -13.49 -22.78 -14.16
N TYR A 794 -12.77 -23.56 -13.35
CA TYR A 794 -13.32 -24.61 -12.49
C TYR A 794 -14.27 -24.06 -11.43
N GLN A 795 -13.97 -22.87 -10.87
CA GLN A 795 -14.87 -22.18 -9.95
C GLN A 795 -16.23 -21.82 -10.58
N CYS A 796 -16.27 -21.64 -11.90
CA CYS A 796 -17.47 -21.25 -12.65
C CYS A 796 -18.16 -22.45 -13.32
N HIS A 797 -17.39 -23.47 -13.69
CA HIS A 797 -17.82 -24.62 -14.49
C HIS A 797 -17.44 -25.93 -13.80
N TYR A 798 -18.32 -26.43 -12.93
CA TYR A 798 -18.07 -27.66 -12.18
C TYR A 798 -17.92 -28.90 -13.07
N ASP A 799 -18.50 -28.88 -14.27
CA ASP A 799 -18.33 -29.93 -15.30
C ASP A 799 -16.86 -30.18 -15.71
N LEU A 800 -15.93 -29.30 -15.31
CA LEU A 800 -14.48 -29.53 -15.43
C LEU A 800 -13.90 -30.54 -14.41
N SER A 801 -14.73 -31.10 -13.52
CA SER A 801 -14.34 -32.16 -12.58
C SER A 801 -13.62 -33.32 -13.25
N ASP A 802 -14.05 -33.69 -14.47
CA ASP A 802 -13.51 -34.83 -15.19
C ASP A 802 -12.08 -34.57 -15.71
N MET A 803 -11.73 -33.29 -15.90
CA MET A 803 -10.41 -32.87 -16.38
C MET A 803 -9.43 -32.61 -15.23
N ARG A 804 -9.91 -32.55 -13.99
CA ARG A 804 -9.10 -32.26 -12.79
C ARG A 804 -7.91 -33.19 -12.63
N GLU A 805 -8.09 -34.49 -12.88
CA GLU A 805 -7.02 -35.48 -12.75
C GLU A 805 -5.95 -35.33 -13.84
N THR A 806 -6.36 -35.00 -15.06
CA THR A 806 -5.44 -34.71 -16.15
C THR A 806 -4.56 -33.51 -15.80
N PHE A 807 -5.14 -32.41 -15.32
CA PHE A 807 -4.37 -31.23 -14.89
C PHE A 807 -3.44 -31.53 -13.71
N ALA A 808 -3.92 -32.30 -12.73
CA ALA A 808 -3.10 -32.73 -11.59
C ALA A 808 -1.86 -33.50 -12.07
N ASN A 809 -2.04 -34.47 -12.97
CA ASN A 809 -0.95 -35.32 -13.46
C ASN A 809 -0.01 -34.59 -14.44
N THR A 810 -0.52 -33.65 -15.24
CA THR A 810 0.28 -32.99 -16.28
C THR A 810 1.02 -31.75 -15.80
N PHE A 811 0.38 -30.90 -14.99
CA PHE A 811 0.94 -29.60 -14.59
C PHE A 811 1.34 -29.58 -13.11
N VAL A 812 0.43 -30.04 -12.24
CA VAL A 812 0.59 -29.89 -10.79
C VAL A 812 1.72 -30.79 -10.27
N GLN A 813 1.85 -32.03 -10.75
CA GLN A 813 2.96 -32.90 -10.38
C GLN A 813 4.34 -32.31 -10.72
N LYS A 814 4.46 -31.55 -11.82
CA LYS A 814 5.71 -30.88 -12.20
C LYS A 814 6.05 -29.71 -11.28
N MET A 815 5.04 -29.05 -10.72
CA MET A 815 5.21 -27.93 -9.79
C MET A 815 5.49 -28.39 -8.35
N ALA A 816 5.37 -29.69 -8.03
CA ALA A 816 5.53 -30.15 -6.65
C ALA A 816 6.92 -29.86 -6.06
N SER A 817 7.96 -29.79 -6.90
CA SER A 817 9.33 -29.44 -6.47
C SER A 817 9.58 -27.94 -6.33
N CYS A 818 8.76 -27.10 -6.97
CA CYS A 818 8.82 -25.64 -6.90
C CYS A 818 7.39 -25.09 -6.90
N PRO A 819 6.68 -25.16 -5.76
CA PRO A 819 5.27 -24.83 -5.70
C PRO A 819 5.02 -23.34 -5.93
N GLN A 820 4.10 -23.02 -6.83
CA GLN A 820 3.64 -21.66 -7.11
C GLN A 820 2.29 -21.39 -6.40
N PRO A 821 1.84 -20.12 -6.26
CA PRO A 821 0.56 -19.82 -5.62
C PRO A 821 -0.64 -20.60 -6.23
N SER A 822 -0.62 -20.74 -7.56
CA SER A 822 -1.62 -21.47 -8.35
C SER A 822 -1.69 -22.96 -8.01
N PHE A 823 -0.56 -23.57 -7.63
CA PHE A 823 -0.48 -24.97 -7.18
C PHE A 823 -1.32 -25.16 -5.91
N PHE A 824 -1.18 -24.27 -4.93
CA PHE A 824 -1.96 -24.33 -3.70
C PHE A 824 -3.42 -23.91 -3.89
N GLU A 825 -3.69 -22.96 -4.78
CA GLU A 825 -5.06 -22.57 -5.11
C GLU A 825 -5.84 -23.73 -5.76
N PHE A 826 -5.19 -24.49 -6.65
CA PHE A 826 -5.78 -25.67 -7.29
C PHE A 826 -6.33 -26.65 -6.25
N PHE A 827 -5.54 -27.04 -5.24
CA PHE A 827 -6.02 -27.96 -4.20
C PHE A 827 -7.02 -27.32 -3.23
N SER A 828 -6.99 -26.00 -3.05
CA SER A 828 -7.98 -25.28 -2.24
C SER A 828 -9.38 -25.32 -2.87
N ILE A 829 -9.43 -25.22 -4.21
CA ILE A 829 -10.66 -25.20 -5.02
C ILE A 829 -11.11 -26.63 -5.34
N ALA A 830 -10.27 -27.40 -6.02
CA ALA A 830 -10.60 -28.71 -6.57
C ALA A 830 -10.54 -29.84 -5.53
N GLY A 831 -9.98 -29.57 -4.35
CA GLY A 831 -9.78 -30.54 -3.30
C GLY A 831 -8.59 -31.46 -3.58
N ILE A 832 -8.23 -32.25 -2.56
CA ILE A 832 -7.09 -33.16 -2.57
C ILE A 832 -7.56 -34.62 -2.48
N LYS A 833 -6.99 -35.50 -3.32
CA LYS A 833 -7.21 -36.95 -3.25
C LYS A 833 -6.19 -37.59 -2.30
N GLU A 834 -6.52 -38.78 -1.77
CA GLU A 834 -5.70 -39.46 -0.76
C GLU A 834 -4.24 -39.70 -1.21
N HIS A 835 -4.03 -40.15 -2.45
CA HIS A 835 -2.69 -40.41 -2.99
C HIS A 835 -1.86 -39.14 -3.22
N GLU A 836 -2.48 -37.95 -3.20
CA GLU A 836 -1.79 -36.66 -3.40
C GLU A 836 -1.43 -36.00 -2.08
N GLN A 837 -2.05 -36.42 -0.97
CA GLN A 837 -1.88 -35.80 0.35
C GLN A 837 -0.42 -35.67 0.73
N GLN A 838 0.37 -36.71 0.50
CA GLN A 838 1.78 -36.71 0.89
C GLN A 838 2.54 -35.58 0.20
N VAL A 839 2.53 -35.56 -1.13
CA VAL A 839 3.29 -34.58 -1.91
C VAL A 839 2.81 -33.15 -1.65
N VAL A 840 1.49 -32.94 -1.60
CA VAL A 840 0.92 -31.59 -1.51
C VAL A 840 1.04 -31.00 -0.10
N VAL A 841 0.79 -31.80 0.94
CA VAL A 841 0.89 -31.32 2.32
C VAL A 841 2.36 -31.08 2.66
N GLU A 842 3.28 -31.96 2.25
CA GLU A 842 4.72 -31.73 2.41
C GLU A 842 5.15 -30.46 1.67
N ALA A 843 4.77 -30.28 0.40
CA ALA A 843 5.07 -29.06 -0.36
C ALA A 843 4.54 -27.80 0.33
N ALA A 844 3.29 -27.82 0.81
CA ALA A 844 2.69 -26.70 1.51
C ALA A 844 3.43 -26.34 2.81
N CYS A 845 3.81 -27.35 3.59
CA CYS A 845 4.55 -27.16 4.84
C CYS A 845 5.95 -26.56 4.59
N HIS A 846 6.67 -27.02 3.56
CA HIS A 846 7.95 -26.42 3.17
C HIS A 846 7.77 -24.98 2.69
N SER A 847 6.74 -24.71 1.90
CA SER A 847 6.42 -23.40 1.37
C SER A 847 5.88 -22.40 2.39
N LEU A 848 5.62 -22.78 3.65
CA LEU A 848 5.32 -21.79 4.70
C LEU A 848 6.51 -20.87 5.02
N LYS A 849 7.72 -21.31 4.67
CA LYS A 849 8.99 -20.59 4.87
C LYS A 849 9.56 -20.06 3.55
N ASP A 850 8.74 -20.00 2.50
CA ASP A 850 9.19 -19.54 1.19
C ASP A 850 9.47 -18.02 1.23
N PRO A 851 10.59 -17.53 0.69
CA PRO A 851 10.87 -16.08 0.68
C PRO A 851 9.78 -15.26 -0.04
N ASP A 852 9.01 -15.83 -0.95
CA ASP A 852 7.82 -15.19 -1.50
C ASP A 852 6.61 -15.34 -0.56
N VAL A 853 6.27 -14.24 0.11
CA VAL A 853 5.13 -14.14 1.02
C VAL A 853 3.79 -14.55 0.38
N ASN A 854 3.62 -14.43 -0.95
CA ASN A 854 2.41 -14.88 -1.62
C ASN A 854 2.30 -16.41 -1.69
N ILE A 855 3.42 -17.11 -1.89
CA ILE A 855 3.52 -18.57 -1.85
C ILE A 855 3.18 -19.05 -0.44
N SER A 856 3.84 -18.49 0.58
CA SER A 856 3.57 -18.78 1.99
C SER A 856 2.11 -18.50 2.39
N ARG A 857 1.52 -17.39 1.92
CA ARG A 857 0.12 -17.03 2.18
C ARG A 857 -0.86 -18.04 1.56
N THR A 858 -0.64 -18.44 0.32
CA THR A 858 -1.52 -19.38 -0.39
C THR A 858 -1.38 -20.80 0.14
N ALA A 859 -0.16 -21.23 0.51
CA ALA A 859 0.09 -22.47 1.23
C ALA A 859 -0.68 -22.52 2.57
N ALA A 860 -0.56 -21.47 3.39
CA ALA A 860 -1.29 -21.36 4.65
C ALA A 860 -2.81 -21.37 4.45
N HIS A 861 -3.32 -20.63 3.45
CA HIS A 861 -4.73 -20.64 3.11
C HIS A 861 -5.23 -22.04 2.71
N MET A 862 -4.43 -22.75 1.90
CA MET A 862 -4.75 -24.09 1.46
C MET A 862 -4.75 -25.09 2.61
N LEU A 863 -3.72 -25.10 3.47
CA LEU A 863 -3.67 -25.96 4.67
C LEU A 863 -4.88 -25.72 5.58
N LYS A 864 -5.20 -24.45 5.86
CA LYS A 864 -6.41 -24.09 6.62
C LYS A 864 -7.68 -24.64 5.96
N THR A 865 -7.79 -24.50 4.64
CA THR A 865 -8.96 -24.95 3.88
C THR A 865 -9.08 -26.47 3.91
N LEU A 866 -7.98 -27.18 3.71
CA LEU A 866 -7.90 -28.65 3.77
C LEU A 866 -8.31 -29.16 5.15
N VAL A 867 -7.70 -28.66 6.23
CA VAL A 867 -8.03 -29.10 7.61
C VAL A 867 -9.51 -28.88 7.93
N ASN A 868 -10.08 -27.76 7.49
CA ASN A 868 -11.51 -27.48 7.71
C ASN A 868 -12.43 -28.40 6.90
N LYS A 869 -12.15 -28.59 5.60
CA LYS A 869 -12.99 -29.36 4.67
C LYS A 869 -12.84 -30.88 4.83
N GLN A 870 -11.71 -31.38 5.34
CA GLN A 870 -11.45 -32.81 5.42
C GLN A 870 -12.41 -33.53 6.37
N LYS A 871 -13.12 -34.55 5.86
CA LYS A 871 -14.06 -35.35 6.65
C LYS A 871 -13.37 -36.50 7.38
N ASP A 872 -12.29 -37.00 6.81
CA ASP A 872 -11.51 -38.10 7.35
C ASP A 872 -10.84 -37.70 8.68
N GLN A 873 -10.90 -38.58 9.67
CA GLN A 873 -10.24 -38.41 10.94
C GLN A 873 -8.73 -38.66 10.82
N MET A 874 -8.34 -39.64 10.02
CA MET A 874 -6.96 -40.06 9.83
C MET A 874 -6.11 -38.94 9.23
N PHE A 875 -6.70 -38.06 8.43
CA PHE A 875 -6.00 -36.92 7.84
C PHE A 875 -5.35 -36.02 8.91
N VAL A 876 -6.12 -35.59 9.92
CA VAL A 876 -5.61 -34.66 10.94
C VAL A 876 -4.58 -35.36 11.81
N GLU A 877 -4.86 -36.59 12.22
CA GLU A 877 -3.96 -37.38 13.06
C GLU A 877 -2.61 -37.62 12.37
N ARG A 878 -2.62 -37.87 11.05
CA ARG A 878 -1.42 -38.09 10.24
C ARG A 878 -0.61 -36.82 9.99
N TRP A 879 -1.26 -35.70 9.67
CA TRP A 879 -0.58 -34.51 9.15
C TRP A 879 -0.39 -33.38 10.16
N GLN A 880 -1.11 -33.38 11.29
CA GLN A 880 -1.03 -32.29 12.28
C GLN A 880 0.40 -32.05 12.79
N GLY A 881 1.19 -33.11 12.97
CA GLY A 881 2.57 -32.98 13.46
C GLY A 881 3.41 -32.13 12.53
N LEU A 882 3.43 -32.50 11.24
CA LEU A 882 4.18 -31.79 10.20
C LEU A 882 3.68 -30.35 10.04
N ILE A 883 2.36 -30.14 9.98
CA ILE A 883 1.78 -28.80 9.80
C ILE A 883 2.12 -27.89 10.99
N VAL A 884 1.98 -28.38 12.22
CA VAL A 884 2.25 -27.59 13.43
C VAL A 884 3.72 -27.19 13.50
N ILE A 885 4.64 -28.13 13.24
CA ILE A 885 6.08 -27.86 13.20
C ILE A 885 6.38 -26.76 12.19
N SER A 886 5.98 -26.93 10.93
CA SER A 886 6.29 -25.95 9.88
C SER A 886 5.63 -24.59 10.10
N VAL A 887 4.44 -24.55 10.71
CA VAL A 887 3.83 -23.27 11.11
C VAL A 887 4.66 -22.58 12.18
N PHE A 888 5.13 -23.27 13.21
CA PHE A 888 5.96 -22.63 14.24
C PHE A 888 7.32 -22.21 13.71
N GLU A 889 7.97 -23.02 12.87
CA GLU A 889 9.20 -22.60 12.19
C GLU A 889 9.00 -21.28 11.40
N ALA A 890 7.86 -21.14 10.70
CA ALA A 890 7.52 -19.90 9.99
C ALA A 890 7.14 -18.74 10.93
N LEU A 891 6.51 -19.03 12.08
CA LEU A 891 6.18 -18.00 13.10
C LEU A 891 7.44 -17.45 13.79
N PHE A 892 8.52 -18.22 13.86
CA PHE A 892 9.79 -17.81 14.47
C PHE A 892 10.79 -17.22 13.48
N ASP A 893 10.53 -17.28 12.18
CA ASP A 893 11.36 -16.63 11.18
C ASP A 893 11.14 -15.11 11.11
N ASN A 894 12.09 -14.39 10.50
CA ASN A 894 12.02 -12.94 10.35
C ASN A 894 11.36 -12.48 9.03
N LEU A 895 10.96 -13.41 8.16
CA LEU A 895 10.45 -13.12 6.81
C LEU A 895 8.92 -13.00 6.81
N HIS A 896 8.23 -13.77 7.64
CA HIS A 896 6.79 -14.01 7.55
C HIS A 896 5.95 -13.28 8.61
N HIS A 897 6.43 -12.18 9.18
CA HIS A 897 5.70 -11.41 10.20
C HIS A 897 4.27 -11.05 9.73
N ASN A 898 4.11 -10.65 8.46
CA ASN A 898 2.81 -10.29 7.87
C ASN A 898 1.84 -11.48 7.71
N LEU A 899 2.30 -12.72 7.92
CA LEU A 899 1.51 -13.95 7.80
C LEU A 899 1.11 -14.55 9.14
N ILE A 900 1.52 -13.98 10.27
CA ILE A 900 1.19 -14.48 11.61
C ILE A 900 -0.33 -14.72 11.77
N PRO A 901 -1.25 -13.84 11.34
CA PRO A 901 -2.69 -14.13 11.43
C PRO A 901 -3.11 -15.35 10.61
N GLN A 902 -2.53 -15.54 9.42
CA GLN A 902 -2.84 -16.63 8.51
C GLN A 902 -2.30 -17.96 9.08
N LEU A 903 -1.06 -17.95 9.58
CA LEU A 903 -0.41 -19.08 10.24
C LEU A 903 -1.15 -19.49 11.53
N SER A 904 -1.50 -18.52 12.39
CA SER A 904 -2.32 -18.76 13.58
C SER A 904 -3.72 -19.29 13.23
N LYS A 905 -4.32 -18.86 12.11
CA LYS A 905 -5.58 -19.41 11.58
C LYS A 905 -5.43 -20.88 11.11
N VAL A 906 -4.25 -21.32 10.68
CA VAL A 906 -3.97 -22.75 10.37
C VAL A 906 -3.95 -23.57 11.66
N LEU A 907 -3.18 -23.14 12.67
CA LEU A 907 -3.14 -23.82 13.98
C LEU A 907 -4.54 -23.91 14.59
N PHE A 908 -5.27 -22.80 14.62
CA PHE A 908 -6.64 -22.77 15.14
C PHE A 908 -7.58 -23.72 14.38
N ALA A 909 -7.38 -23.91 13.07
CA ALA A 909 -8.19 -24.86 12.30
C ALA A 909 -7.98 -26.32 12.78
N ILE A 910 -6.76 -26.69 13.17
CA ILE A 910 -6.44 -28.01 13.75
C ILE A 910 -7.16 -28.17 15.09
N TYR A 911 -6.98 -27.23 16.02
CA TYR A 911 -7.63 -27.25 17.33
C TYR A 911 -9.16 -27.29 17.22
N LYS A 912 -9.74 -26.45 16.36
CA LYS A 912 -11.19 -26.44 16.08
C LYS A 912 -11.69 -27.79 15.57
N LYS A 913 -10.87 -28.52 14.81
CA LYS A 913 -11.23 -29.86 14.31
C LYS A 913 -11.25 -30.89 15.43
N HIS A 914 -10.29 -30.83 16.35
CA HIS A 914 -10.27 -31.65 17.57
C HIS A 914 -11.46 -31.34 18.49
N ILE A 915 -11.78 -30.06 18.71
CA ILE A 915 -12.94 -29.64 19.51
C ILE A 915 -14.24 -30.19 18.91
N ARG A 916 -14.47 -29.99 17.60
CA ARG A 916 -15.67 -30.48 16.90
C ARG A 916 -15.85 -32.00 16.98
N ARG A 917 -14.76 -32.74 17.19
CA ARG A 917 -14.76 -34.21 17.29
C ARG A 917 -14.65 -34.71 18.73
N ASN A 918 -14.54 -33.83 19.73
CA ASN A 918 -14.23 -34.17 21.11
C ASN A 918 -12.95 -35.00 21.28
N THR A 919 -11.93 -34.73 20.45
CA THR A 919 -10.62 -35.42 20.49
C THR A 919 -9.47 -34.52 20.92
N LEU A 920 -9.76 -33.33 21.47
CA LEU A 920 -8.73 -32.43 22.00
C LEU A 920 -8.17 -33.03 23.29
N SER A 921 -6.87 -33.34 23.30
CA SER A 921 -6.20 -34.03 24.40
C SER A 921 -4.76 -33.51 24.59
N PRO A 922 -4.09 -33.82 25.70
CA PRO A 922 -2.68 -33.45 25.92
C PRO A 922 -1.68 -33.97 24.89
N ALA A 923 -2.06 -34.89 24.01
CA ALA A 923 -1.18 -35.37 22.94
C ALA A 923 -0.76 -34.24 21.98
N ILE A 924 -1.62 -33.23 21.75
CA ILE A 924 -1.27 -32.09 20.90
C ILE A 924 -0.19 -31.22 21.55
N ASP A 925 -0.18 -31.12 22.88
CA ASP A 925 0.80 -30.33 23.62
C ASP A 925 2.22 -30.86 23.36
N THR A 926 2.40 -32.17 23.25
CA THR A 926 3.68 -32.79 22.93
C THR A 926 4.19 -32.37 21.55
N ILE A 927 3.30 -32.23 20.57
CA ILE A 927 3.66 -31.74 19.23
C ILE A 927 4.12 -30.28 19.34
N ILE A 928 3.34 -29.43 20.03
CA ILE A 928 3.67 -28.01 20.22
C ILE A 928 5.02 -27.87 20.90
N ILE A 929 5.24 -28.56 22.01
CA ILE A 929 6.52 -28.54 22.76
C ILE A 929 7.67 -28.91 21.83
N HIS A 930 7.54 -29.98 21.05
CA HIS A 930 8.58 -30.41 20.12
C HIS A 930 8.86 -29.36 19.03
N SER A 931 7.84 -28.65 18.55
CA SER A 931 7.98 -27.62 17.50
C SER A 931 8.70 -26.35 17.96
N ILE A 932 8.76 -26.07 19.26
CA ILE A 932 9.21 -24.76 19.76
C ILE A 932 10.37 -24.84 20.76
N VAL A 933 10.68 -26.03 21.29
CA VAL A 933 11.70 -26.21 22.34
C VAL A 933 13.10 -25.78 21.90
N GLU A 934 13.46 -25.99 20.62
CA GLU A 934 14.76 -25.60 20.09
C GLU A 934 14.92 -24.07 19.99
N GLU A 935 13.83 -23.36 19.67
CA GLU A 935 13.83 -21.89 19.54
C GLU A 935 13.78 -21.18 20.90
N ILE A 936 13.09 -21.76 21.90
CA ILE A 936 12.86 -21.14 23.21
C ILE A 936 13.97 -21.46 24.21
N GLY A 937 14.52 -22.69 24.18
CA GLY A 937 15.53 -23.17 25.12
C GLY A 937 15.04 -23.45 26.56
N ASP A 938 13.85 -22.98 26.94
CA ASP A 938 13.22 -23.22 28.26
C ASP A 938 12.03 -24.17 28.18
N GLN A 939 12.23 -25.40 28.66
CA GLN A 939 11.23 -26.45 28.65
C GLN A 939 9.98 -26.09 29.48
N SER A 940 10.12 -25.38 30.60
CA SER A 940 9.00 -25.03 31.48
C SER A 940 8.03 -24.06 30.80
N VAL A 941 8.58 -23.09 30.07
CA VAL A 941 7.81 -22.11 29.29
C VAL A 941 7.12 -22.79 28.12
N THR A 942 7.80 -23.72 27.42
CA THR A 942 7.20 -24.46 26.29
C THR A 942 5.99 -25.29 26.71
N VAL A 943 6.07 -25.98 27.85
CA VAL A 943 4.98 -26.80 28.42
C VAL A 943 3.80 -25.93 28.84
N SER A 944 4.11 -24.81 29.51
CA SER A 944 3.12 -23.82 29.95
C SER A 944 2.34 -23.24 28.77
N PHE A 945 3.05 -22.84 27.71
CA PHE A 945 2.45 -22.28 26.50
C PHE A 945 1.58 -23.31 25.76
N ALA A 946 2.05 -24.54 25.61
CA ALA A 946 1.28 -25.61 24.96
C ALA A 946 -0.05 -25.88 25.69
N SER A 947 -0.02 -25.95 27.03
CA SER A 947 -1.23 -26.08 27.86
C SER A 947 -2.17 -24.87 27.69
N ALA A 948 -1.62 -23.65 27.69
CA ALA A 948 -2.39 -22.42 27.51
C ALA A 948 -3.07 -22.36 26.13
N LEU A 949 -2.41 -22.79 25.06
CA LEU A 949 -3.00 -22.88 23.71
C LEU A 949 -4.19 -23.82 23.69
N ARG A 950 -4.07 -24.99 24.32
CA ARG A 950 -5.20 -25.93 24.44
C ARG A 950 -6.38 -25.33 25.22
N ASN A 951 -6.11 -24.63 26.32
CA ASN A 951 -7.16 -24.05 27.17
C ASN A 951 -7.88 -22.86 26.51
N THR A 952 -7.19 -22.13 25.62
CA THR A 952 -7.76 -20.98 24.89
C THR A 952 -8.43 -21.37 23.57
N ALA A 953 -8.34 -22.64 23.14
CA ALA A 953 -8.80 -23.12 21.84
C ALA A 953 -10.32 -22.94 21.57
N ASN A 954 -11.14 -22.67 22.59
CA ASN A 954 -12.57 -22.38 22.44
C ASN A 954 -12.86 -20.96 21.89
N SER A 955 -11.91 -20.03 22.00
CA SER A 955 -12.03 -18.66 21.47
C SER A 955 -10.94 -18.39 20.44
N ARG A 956 -11.35 -18.08 19.22
CA ARG A 956 -10.41 -17.76 18.13
C ARG A 956 -9.56 -16.53 18.46
N GLU A 957 -10.18 -15.50 19.03
CA GLU A 957 -9.51 -14.24 19.38
C GLU A 957 -8.46 -14.49 20.46
N ASN A 958 -8.83 -15.15 21.56
CA ASN A 958 -7.90 -15.44 22.65
C ASN A 958 -6.76 -16.36 22.22
N PHE A 959 -7.04 -17.33 21.35
CA PHE A 959 -6.03 -18.25 20.82
C PHE A 959 -4.98 -17.50 19.97
N ILE A 960 -5.44 -16.63 19.05
CA ILE A 960 -4.54 -15.83 18.21
C ILE A 960 -3.77 -14.82 19.07
N GLN A 961 -4.44 -14.18 20.03
CA GLN A 961 -3.80 -13.23 20.94
C GLN A 961 -2.70 -13.90 21.77
N LEU A 962 -2.94 -15.11 22.28
CA LEU A 962 -1.94 -15.86 23.04
C LEU A 962 -0.69 -16.16 22.20
N ILE A 963 -0.84 -16.50 20.91
CA ILE A 963 0.30 -16.69 20.00
C ILE A 963 1.05 -15.37 19.80
N ASN A 964 0.34 -14.26 19.58
CA ASN A 964 0.96 -12.95 19.44
C ASN A 964 1.74 -12.59 20.71
N ASP A 965 1.12 -12.65 21.89
CA ASP A 965 1.73 -12.37 23.20
C ASP A 965 2.97 -13.21 23.44
N PHE A 966 2.91 -14.47 23.02
CA PHE A 966 4.03 -15.39 23.08
C PHE A 966 5.17 -14.93 22.16
N LEU A 967 4.93 -14.65 20.89
CA LEU A 967 5.98 -14.14 19.97
C LEU A 967 6.59 -12.81 20.43
N ILE A 968 5.76 -11.92 20.96
CA ILE A 968 6.16 -10.64 21.56
C ILE A 968 7.10 -10.86 22.76
N SER A 969 6.76 -11.78 23.65
CA SER A 969 7.55 -12.10 24.84
C SER A 969 8.96 -12.60 24.49
N PHE A 970 9.10 -13.26 23.34
CA PHE A 970 10.37 -13.75 22.81
C PHE A 970 11.10 -12.75 21.91
N GLY A 971 10.66 -11.49 21.86
CA GLY A 971 11.34 -10.42 21.12
C GLY A 971 11.22 -10.54 19.60
N ARG A 972 10.38 -11.46 19.10
CA ARG A 972 10.10 -11.61 17.66
C ARG A 972 9.14 -10.54 17.14
N PHE A 973 8.62 -9.71 18.03
CA PHE A 973 7.63 -8.70 17.69
C PHE A 973 7.77 -7.43 18.51
N ASN A 974 7.65 -6.28 17.86
CA ASN A 974 7.49 -5.00 18.54
C ASN A 974 6.00 -4.80 18.92
N PRO A 975 5.66 -4.32 20.13
CA PRO A 975 4.30 -3.93 20.49
C PRO A 975 3.57 -3.02 19.48
N HIS A 976 4.30 -2.23 18.69
CA HIS A 976 3.73 -1.42 17.62
C HIS A 976 3.30 -2.25 16.39
N GLU A 977 3.98 -3.36 16.09
CA GLU A 977 3.63 -4.26 15.00
C GLU A 977 2.28 -4.92 15.25
N ILE A 978 1.91 -5.18 16.52
CA ILE A 978 0.58 -5.71 16.94
C ILE A 978 -0.58 -4.93 16.33
N LYS A 979 -0.43 -3.60 16.18
CA LYS A 979 -1.48 -2.75 15.61
C LYS A 979 -1.74 -3.02 14.12
N LEU A 980 -0.81 -3.65 13.40
CA LEU A 980 -1.02 -4.11 12.01
C LEU A 980 -1.90 -5.38 11.95
N PHE A 981 -2.04 -6.11 13.05
CA PHE A 981 -2.68 -7.43 13.10
C PHE A 981 -4.05 -7.42 13.80
N ASP A 982 -4.43 -6.26 14.34
CA ASP A 982 -5.73 -6.06 14.98
C ASP A 982 -6.83 -5.87 13.90
N GLU A 983 -7.23 -6.98 13.27
CA GLU A 983 -8.38 -7.04 12.32
C GLU A 983 -9.69 -6.53 12.99
N THR A 984 -9.72 -6.45 14.34
CA THR A 984 -10.86 -5.99 15.14
C THR A 984 -10.96 -4.47 15.32
N LEU A 985 -9.96 -3.67 14.91
CA LEU A 985 -10.07 -2.19 14.94
C LEU A 985 -11.10 -1.61 13.95
N ASN A 986 -11.78 -2.44 13.15
CA ASN A 986 -12.97 -2.05 12.39
C ASN A 986 -14.29 -2.23 13.16
N VAL A 987 -14.30 -2.79 14.38
CA VAL A 987 -15.50 -2.91 15.23
C VAL A 987 -15.16 -2.61 16.69
N SER A 988 -15.32 -1.34 17.08
CA SER A 988 -15.51 -0.82 18.44
C SER A 988 -14.61 -1.39 19.56
N SER A 989 -13.51 -0.69 19.82
CA SER A 989 -12.59 -0.87 20.95
C SER A 989 -13.19 -0.34 22.26
N SER A 990 -13.59 -1.22 23.19
CA SER A 990 -13.86 -0.80 24.59
C SER A 990 -13.69 -1.87 25.68
N ILE A 991 -13.19 -3.08 25.36
CA ILE A 991 -13.19 -4.20 26.35
C ILE A 991 -11.79 -4.56 26.90
N VAL A 992 -10.69 -4.17 26.25
CA VAL A 992 -9.34 -4.68 26.62
C VAL A 992 -8.67 -3.88 27.76
N GLU A 993 -9.12 -2.66 28.07
CA GLU A 993 -8.36 -1.73 28.92
C GLU A 993 -8.40 -1.99 30.43
N ARG A 994 -9.21 -2.93 30.95
CA ARG A 994 -9.24 -3.20 32.41
C ARG A 994 -8.22 -4.23 32.92
N ASN A 995 -7.46 -4.90 32.05
CA ASN A 995 -6.54 -5.97 32.48
C ASN A 995 -5.04 -5.62 32.37
N MET A 996 -4.67 -4.39 31.99
CA MET A 996 -3.26 -4.00 31.83
C MET A 996 -2.64 -3.23 33.01
N GLU A 997 -3.42 -2.78 34.00
CA GLU A 997 -2.87 -2.22 35.24
C GLU A 997 -2.56 -3.35 36.25
N THR A 998 -1.50 -4.11 35.98
CA THR A 998 -0.60 -4.83 36.93
C THR A 998 0.18 -5.90 36.15
N THR A 999 1.37 -5.54 35.70
CA THR A 999 2.32 -6.49 35.09
C THR A 999 3.08 -7.25 36.19
N LEU A 1000 2.48 -8.33 36.69
CA LEU A 1000 3.20 -9.35 37.45
C LEU A 1000 3.98 -10.30 36.52
N PRO A 1001 5.13 -10.86 36.95
CA PRO A 1001 5.93 -11.81 36.16
C PRO A 1001 5.14 -13.04 35.70
N MET A 1002 5.47 -13.60 34.53
CA MET A 1002 4.79 -14.74 33.90
C MET A 1002 4.70 -15.98 34.81
N GLU A 1003 5.70 -16.21 35.66
CA GLU A 1003 5.68 -17.27 36.68
C GLU A 1003 4.52 -17.09 37.68
N VAL A 1004 4.24 -15.86 38.11
CA VAL A 1004 3.15 -15.54 39.06
C VAL A 1004 1.78 -15.66 38.39
N ARG A 1005 1.66 -15.31 37.10
CA ARG A 1005 0.42 -15.52 36.33
C ARG A 1005 0.12 -17.00 36.11
N MET A 1006 1.15 -17.82 35.86
CA MET A 1006 0.98 -19.28 35.74
C MET A 1006 0.58 -19.92 37.08
N THR A 1007 1.15 -19.47 38.21
CA THR A 1007 0.72 -19.94 39.55
C THR A 1007 -0.69 -19.48 39.92
N GLN A 1008 -1.12 -18.27 39.49
CA GLN A 1008 -2.48 -17.78 39.73
C GLN A 1008 -3.52 -18.49 38.86
N LEU A 1009 -3.16 -18.92 37.63
CA LEU A 1009 -4.03 -19.73 36.78
C LEU A 1009 -4.18 -21.16 37.32
N GLU A 1010 -3.10 -21.78 37.84
CA GLU A 1010 -3.15 -23.08 38.52
C GLU A 1010 -3.99 -23.03 39.81
N ASN A 1011 -3.93 -21.91 40.54
CA ASN A 1011 -4.80 -21.69 41.72
C ASN A 1011 -6.26 -21.41 41.36
N ALA A 1012 -6.56 -20.80 40.21
CA ALA A 1012 -7.92 -20.58 39.74
C ALA A 1012 -8.60 -21.89 39.27
N VAL A 1013 -7.84 -22.83 38.72
CA VAL A 1013 -8.33 -24.18 38.36
C VAL A 1013 -8.60 -25.05 39.59
N SER A 1014 -7.88 -24.84 40.70
CA SER A 1014 -8.14 -25.48 42.01
C SER A 1014 -9.45 -25.01 42.66
N VAL A 1015 -9.86 -23.75 42.43
CA VAL A 1015 -11.11 -23.19 42.98
C VAL A 1015 -12.35 -23.63 42.19
N MET A 1016 -12.22 -24.00 40.92
CA MET A 1016 -13.33 -24.52 40.10
C MET A 1016 -13.71 -25.99 40.37
N HIS A 1017 -13.02 -26.69 41.29
CA HIS A 1017 -13.41 -28.04 41.73
C HIS A 1017 -14.29 -28.08 43.00
N ASN A 1018 -14.76 -26.93 43.49
CA ASN A 1018 -15.64 -26.84 44.67
C ASN A 1018 -17.02 -26.19 44.41
N GLU A 1019 -17.46 -26.03 43.17
CA GLU A 1019 -18.80 -25.48 42.83
C GLU A 1019 -19.72 -26.46 42.07
N ASP A 1020 -19.64 -27.77 42.38
CA ASP A 1020 -20.53 -28.80 41.83
C ASP A 1020 -21.74 -29.14 42.73
N GLU A 1021 -22.11 -28.27 43.69
CA GLU A 1021 -23.18 -28.57 44.66
C GLU A 1021 -24.40 -27.64 44.61
N TYR A 1022 -24.65 -26.92 43.50
CA TYR A 1022 -25.82 -26.02 43.38
C TYR A 1022 -26.63 -26.08 42.08
N ALA A 1023 -26.70 -27.25 41.42
CA ALA A 1023 -27.54 -27.47 40.24
C ALA A 1023 -28.50 -28.67 40.38
N THR A 1024 -29.13 -28.84 41.54
CA THR A 1024 -30.17 -29.87 41.77
C THR A 1024 -31.47 -29.34 42.37
N HIS A 1025 -31.90 -28.14 41.99
CA HIS A 1025 -33.26 -27.64 42.27
C HIS A 1025 -33.72 -26.63 41.21
N LEU A 1026 -34.13 -27.13 40.04
CA LEU A 1026 -35.14 -26.53 39.16
C LEU A 1026 -35.39 -27.50 37.99
N LEU A 1027 -36.33 -28.42 38.24
CA LEU A 1027 -37.13 -29.09 37.22
C LEU A 1027 -38.35 -28.21 36.92
#